data_AF-A0A3D4ILW1-F1
#
_entry.id   AF-A0A3D4ILW1-F1
#
_cell.length_a   1.000
_cell.length_b   1.000
_cell.length_c   1.000
_cell.angle_alpha   90.00
_cell.angle_beta   90.00
_cell.angle_gamma   90.00
#
_symmetry.space_group_name_H-M   'P 1'
#
loop_
_entity.id
_entity.type
_entity.pdbx_description
1 polymer ?
#
loop_
_entity_poly.entity_id
_entity_poly.type
_entity_poly.pdbx_seq_one_letter_code
_entity_poly.pdbx_strand_id
1 'polypeptide(L)'
;ANSHQLTVTNYLVNQTTVTYSLVITDNLLNQSVTISVDITFEASDNPCCLNYDYQILDDEISTLFGNGTPGNPVLVSNQNIYMGDYTTLLIDNSVNNSIIFQDCNFSMGRDAKIDLAAMNNLTFRNYHLYACNEMWMGIEAVNNSSTLTILDSWIEDAQRAVYSVNCTPFTIQRNLFENNYNSLVVRNCSQQHQGRVYENNIFTYNSPLPEPYPGDYSNAGIVLSNIADIFIGNSITATTANSNDLNQFSYLKYGIYSTESQFKIFGNSFENMETEKFNTAIYSNGHNDIIAAQKTIGNTIWNSIEFRNFFSRCSIGIELIDPNPPTPSISTEISFNQFQGLKIGINVVNGGFTGPTWANGVRIRQNRLRNTITGIKCTELNIFGSQFYSIESNNLRDYYQGIEVNNAQRPAITRNFLQNSISDFTSGIRVNGSVAARVTHNGVWGTSGVAGPDNSLSVGIHASTSPHSLADCNYVENHAFSIATSDVIMPFTLKCNTMHDGKVGYGQFYGAIGEQLSGGQVQDNRWTGTTFTHLFNAVSDGTQSLFNYRVGPDYWPFNITNFGGSAPIFTQLINPAPSYNCSCNYRTNEEEEEDSLQVDLDSVAVEFYSILADWVSRIDTSAYSIDSIHQKISDYHFCRTLNDTIMFQNADSLIQAKYLSFSGSNVFQLSLASAMQDYALRQAVIDSSLLYNSLSILSAITESDSIDMATKSLLTLKANMYLRNRGDTAYTEAEFEELRAIAVLCPARIGFSVYEARAILWLCLKEVYGSDCEFFSPIQSKSTEQSLLEIINKKPKDKNTNKNLTFCLYPNPSNGNITLECLTDQPAQLDIFALDGRMLIRFKNVSRSEELSDLSNVMYLYTLRNQGRILESGKLVIINQ
;
A
#
# COMPACT_ATOMS: atom_id res chain seq x y z
N ALA A 1 -20.72 -77.03 -10.30
CA ALA A 1 -22.00 -76.53 -9.78
C ALA A 1 -21.99 -76.22 -8.28
N ASN A 2 -20.95 -76.61 -7.51
CA ASN A 2 -20.82 -76.19 -6.12
C ASN A 2 -19.52 -75.38 -5.96
N SER A 3 -19.62 -74.14 -5.48
CA SER A 3 -18.48 -73.38 -4.98
C SER A 3 -18.24 -73.77 -3.53
N HIS A 4 -16.97 -73.99 -3.16
CA HIS A 4 -16.56 -74.19 -1.78
C HIS A 4 -15.68 -73.00 -1.37
N GLN A 5 -16.03 -72.34 -0.27
CA GLN A 5 -15.30 -71.19 0.24
C GLN A 5 -14.33 -71.68 1.32
N LEU A 6 -13.04 -71.42 1.13
CA LEU A 6 -12.00 -71.72 2.12
C LEU A 6 -11.69 -70.43 2.88
N THR A 7 -11.95 -70.39 4.19
CA THR A 7 -11.62 -69.25 5.04
C THR A 7 -10.41 -69.61 5.90
N VAL A 8 -9.31 -68.87 5.75
CA VAL A 8 -8.08 -69.04 6.52
C VAL A 8 -7.97 -67.88 7.52
N THR A 9 -7.72 -68.17 8.80
CA THR A 9 -7.64 -67.16 9.88
C THR A 9 -6.27 -67.21 10.59
N ASN A 10 -5.44 -66.18 10.30
CA ASN A 10 -4.21 -65.61 10.94
C ASN A 10 -3.09 -66.47 11.58
N TYR A 11 -1.82 -66.15 11.28
CA TYR A 11 -0.91 -65.26 12.08
C TYR A 11 0.43 -65.01 11.35
N LEU A 12 1.09 -63.87 11.65
CA LEU A 12 2.43 -63.40 11.24
C LEU A 12 3.39 -64.46 10.67
N VAL A 13 3.78 -64.33 9.41
CA VAL A 13 4.88 -65.14 8.84
C VAL A 13 5.77 -64.30 7.93
N ASN A 14 7.08 -64.38 8.14
CA ASN A 14 8.08 -64.06 7.11
C ASN A 14 7.85 -64.98 5.91
N GLN A 15 8.02 -64.48 4.68
CA GLN A 15 7.76 -65.17 3.41
C GLN A 15 7.66 -66.70 3.51
N THR A 16 6.43 -67.23 3.47
CA THR A 16 6.17 -68.68 3.42
C THR A 16 5.12 -68.98 2.38
N THR A 17 5.44 -69.89 1.45
CA THR A 17 4.44 -70.54 0.60
C THR A 17 3.86 -71.74 1.33
N VAL A 18 2.56 -71.76 1.53
CA VAL A 18 1.83 -72.91 2.09
C VAL A 18 1.03 -73.57 0.97
N THR A 19 1.38 -74.82 0.65
CA THR A 19 0.66 -75.63 -0.33
C THR A 19 -0.53 -76.30 0.34
N TYR A 20 -1.74 -76.02 -0.13
CA TYR A 20 -2.94 -76.75 0.24
C TYR A 20 -3.27 -77.78 -0.84
N SER A 21 -3.60 -79.01 -0.43
CA SER A 21 -4.07 -80.05 -1.36
C SER A 21 -5.57 -80.26 -1.16
N LEU A 22 -6.36 -79.89 -2.17
CA LEU A 22 -7.78 -80.23 -2.24
C LEU A 22 -7.92 -81.58 -2.94
N VAL A 23 -8.39 -82.59 -2.21
CA VAL A 23 -8.69 -83.92 -2.78
C VAL A 23 -10.19 -84.00 -3.05
N ILE A 24 -10.56 -84.07 -4.32
CA ILE A 24 -11.94 -84.29 -4.76
C ILE A 24 -12.09 -85.76 -5.13
N THR A 25 -12.86 -86.50 -4.33
CA THR A 25 -13.10 -87.94 -4.56
C THR A 25 -14.47 -88.15 -5.18
N ASP A 26 -14.50 -88.79 -6.34
CA ASP A 26 -15.74 -89.30 -6.93
C ASP A 26 -16.02 -90.69 -6.33
N ASN A 27 -17.01 -90.75 -5.43
CA ASN A 27 -17.40 -91.97 -4.73
C ASN A 27 -18.08 -93.02 -5.62
N LEU A 28 -18.49 -92.66 -6.85
CA LEU A 28 -19.10 -93.60 -7.80
C LEU A 28 -18.06 -94.29 -8.69
N LEU A 29 -16.94 -93.63 -8.97
CA LEU A 29 -15.85 -94.16 -9.81
C LEU A 29 -14.60 -94.57 -9.01
N ASN A 30 -14.59 -94.33 -7.70
CA ASN A 30 -13.47 -94.58 -6.78
C ASN A 30 -12.15 -93.95 -7.27
N GLN A 31 -12.25 -92.75 -7.84
CA GLN A 31 -11.13 -91.96 -8.35
C GLN A 31 -11.07 -90.64 -7.59
N SER A 32 -9.86 -90.22 -7.23
CA SER A 32 -9.61 -88.94 -6.58
C SER A 32 -8.71 -88.06 -7.45
N VAL A 33 -9.10 -86.80 -7.62
CA VAL A 33 -8.26 -85.76 -8.22
C VAL A 33 -7.75 -84.88 -7.08
N THR A 34 -6.42 -84.79 -6.95
CA THR A 34 -5.77 -83.86 -6.02
C THR A 34 -5.38 -82.60 -6.78
N ILE A 35 -5.87 -81.45 -6.34
CA ILE A 35 -5.47 -80.14 -6.84
C ILE A 35 -4.63 -79.50 -5.75
N SER A 36 -3.36 -79.19 -6.07
CA SER A 36 -2.51 -78.40 -5.18
C SER A 36 -2.67 -76.92 -5.51
N VAL A 37 -2.89 -76.12 -4.47
CA VAL A 37 -2.96 -74.65 -4.55
C VAL A 37 -1.88 -74.12 -3.62
N ASP A 38 -0.90 -73.42 -4.20
CA ASP A 38 0.12 -72.72 -3.46
C ASP A 38 -0.39 -71.33 -3.07
N ILE A 39 -0.44 -71.04 -1.78
CA ILE A 39 -0.71 -69.69 -1.26
C ILE A 39 0.61 -69.15 -0.73
N THR A 40 1.17 -68.16 -1.41
CA THR A 40 2.37 -67.45 -0.94
C THR A 40 1.94 -66.30 -0.05
N PHE A 41 2.36 -66.34 1.22
CA PHE A 41 2.25 -65.23 2.14
C PHE A 41 3.54 -64.43 2.05
N GLU A 42 3.49 -63.23 1.48
CA GLU A 42 4.64 -62.32 1.48
C GLU A 42 4.78 -61.68 2.86
N ALA A 43 6.02 -61.51 3.34
CA ALA A 43 6.26 -60.72 4.52
C ALA A 43 5.73 -59.32 4.24
N SER A 44 4.87 -58.79 5.10
CA SER A 44 4.48 -57.39 4.97
C SER A 44 5.75 -56.58 5.21
N ASP A 45 6.29 -55.95 4.16
CA ASP A 45 7.10 -54.74 4.28
C ASP A 45 6.14 -53.64 4.78
N ASN A 46 5.58 -53.82 5.99
CA ASN A 46 4.65 -52.89 6.60
C ASN A 46 5.50 -51.91 7.42
N PRO A 47 5.76 -50.70 6.90
CA PRO A 47 6.55 -49.71 7.61
C PRO A 47 5.91 -49.27 8.95
N CYS A 48 4.58 -49.41 9.09
CA CYS A 48 3.83 -48.91 10.24
C CYS A 48 3.79 -49.82 11.48
N CYS A 49 4.27 -51.07 11.43
CA CYS A 49 4.33 -52.00 12.59
C CYS A 49 3.05 -52.10 13.46
N LEU A 50 1.85 -52.02 12.88
CA LEU A 50 0.57 -52.04 13.62
C LEU A 50 -0.38 -53.16 13.17
N ASN A 51 -1.25 -53.59 14.08
CA ASN A 51 -2.39 -54.45 13.77
C ASN A 51 -3.52 -53.60 13.18
N TYR A 52 -3.88 -53.87 11.93
CA TYR A 52 -4.93 -53.18 11.19
C TYR A 52 -6.18 -54.06 11.02
N ASP A 53 -7.35 -53.44 11.13
CA ASP A 53 -8.65 -54.06 10.85
C ASP A 53 -8.98 -54.04 9.36
N TYR A 54 -8.53 -52.98 8.67
CA TYR A 54 -8.64 -52.82 7.22
C TYR A 54 -7.28 -52.46 6.61
N GLN A 55 -7.00 -53.04 5.43
CA GLN A 55 -5.81 -52.76 4.64
C GLN A 55 -6.22 -52.46 3.21
N ILE A 56 -5.78 -51.30 2.72
CA ILE A 56 -6.05 -50.79 1.37
C ILE A 56 -4.67 -50.68 0.69
N LEU A 57 -4.35 -51.60 -0.22
CA LEU A 57 -3.04 -51.68 -0.88
C LEU A 57 -3.06 -51.22 -2.33
N ASP A 58 -4.24 -51.14 -2.92
CA ASP A 58 -4.49 -50.67 -4.27
C ASP A 58 -5.61 -49.61 -4.20
N ASP A 59 -5.80 -48.84 -5.27
CA ASP A 59 -6.86 -47.85 -5.35
C ASP A 59 -8.24 -48.50 -5.12
N GLU A 60 -8.96 -48.02 -4.10
CA GLU A 60 -10.24 -48.57 -3.68
C GLU A 60 -11.33 -47.50 -3.65
N ILE A 61 -12.58 -47.94 -3.87
CA ILE A 61 -13.77 -47.11 -3.70
C ILE A 61 -14.42 -47.35 -2.34
N SER A 62 -15.02 -46.31 -1.77
CA SER A 62 -15.59 -46.33 -0.41
C SER A 62 -16.67 -47.39 -0.13
N THR A 63 -17.17 -48.10 -1.15
CA THR A 63 -18.09 -49.24 -1.00
C THR A 63 -17.56 -50.34 -0.09
N LEU A 64 -16.24 -50.41 0.15
CA LEU A 64 -15.61 -51.25 1.17
C LEU A 64 -16.27 -51.11 2.55
N PHE A 65 -16.71 -49.90 2.90
CA PHE A 65 -17.34 -49.59 4.18
C PHE A 65 -18.88 -49.60 4.12
N GLY A 66 -19.45 -49.78 2.92
CA GLY A 66 -20.88 -49.68 2.65
C GLY A 66 -21.32 -48.33 2.08
N ASN A 67 -22.63 -48.21 1.84
CA ASN A 67 -23.25 -47.04 1.19
C ASN A 67 -24.23 -46.36 2.15
N GLY A 68 -23.97 -45.09 2.47
CA GLY A 68 -24.77 -44.26 3.36
C GLY A 68 -25.54 -43.17 2.60
N THR A 69 -26.44 -42.49 3.30
CA THR A 69 -27.11 -41.27 2.83
C THR A 69 -26.92 -40.16 3.87
N PRO A 70 -27.14 -38.87 3.55
CA PRO A 70 -26.98 -37.81 4.54
C PRO A 70 -27.89 -37.97 5.78
N GLY A 71 -29.05 -38.62 5.64
CA GLY A 71 -29.96 -38.92 6.76
C GLY A 71 -29.64 -40.21 7.52
N ASN A 72 -28.83 -41.10 6.95
CA ASN A 72 -28.38 -42.34 7.57
C ASN A 72 -26.95 -42.67 7.06
N PRO A 73 -25.93 -42.01 7.64
CA PRO A 73 -24.55 -42.18 7.19
C PRO A 73 -24.00 -43.55 7.58
N VAL A 74 -23.02 -44.04 6.82
CA VAL A 74 -22.19 -45.18 7.22
C VAL A 74 -21.27 -44.73 8.34
N LEU A 75 -21.34 -45.41 9.48
CA LEU A 75 -20.45 -45.18 10.62
C LEU A 75 -19.39 -46.27 10.66
N VAL A 76 -18.14 -45.88 10.43
CA VAL A 76 -16.96 -46.73 10.65
C VAL A 76 -16.32 -46.27 11.94
N SER A 77 -16.28 -47.15 12.95
CA SER A 77 -15.80 -46.76 14.28
C SER A 77 -14.84 -47.74 14.91
N ASN A 78 -13.87 -47.23 15.69
CA ASN A 78 -12.90 -48.04 16.44
C ASN A 78 -12.09 -48.98 15.54
N GLN A 79 -11.64 -48.49 14.39
CA GLN A 79 -10.88 -49.27 13.42
C GLN A 79 -9.47 -48.70 13.23
N ASN A 80 -8.49 -49.59 13.08
CA ASN A 80 -7.17 -49.27 12.56
C ASN A 80 -7.14 -49.57 11.05
N ILE A 81 -6.93 -48.53 10.24
CA ILE A 81 -6.95 -48.61 8.78
C ILE A 81 -5.55 -48.32 8.27
N TYR A 82 -5.00 -49.23 7.47
CA TYR A 82 -3.73 -49.02 6.78
C TYR A 82 -3.97 -48.73 5.31
N MET A 83 -3.37 -47.65 4.82
CA MET A 83 -3.32 -47.30 3.40
C MET A 83 -1.89 -47.47 2.89
N GLY A 84 -1.71 -48.25 1.83
CA GLY A 84 -0.43 -48.51 1.20
C GLY A 84 0.17 -47.28 0.51
N ASP A 85 1.43 -47.41 0.10
CA ASP A 85 2.12 -46.35 -0.65
C ASP A 85 1.39 -46.07 -1.97
N TYR A 86 1.32 -44.80 -2.36
CA TYR A 86 0.68 -44.30 -3.59
C TYR A 86 -0.80 -44.66 -3.75
N THR A 87 -1.46 -45.11 -2.68
CA THR A 87 -2.82 -45.62 -2.73
C THR A 87 -3.85 -44.50 -2.56
N THR A 88 -4.92 -44.55 -3.35
CA THR A 88 -6.07 -43.63 -3.25
C THR A 88 -7.31 -44.34 -2.70
N LEU A 89 -7.89 -43.80 -1.62
CA LEU A 89 -9.24 -44.13 -1.21
C LEU A 89 -10.22 -43.11 -1.80
N LEU A 90 -11.01 -43.54 -2.79
CA LEU A 90 -12.01 -42.71 -3.43
C LEU A 90 -13.36 -42.79 -2.69
N ILE A 91 -13.76 -41.70 -2.06
CA ILE A 91 -15.10 -41.51 -1.49
C ILE A 91 -16.06 -41.13 -2.61
N ASP A 92 -16.54 -42.15 -3.31
CA ASP A 92 -17.52 -42.05 -4.38
C ASP A 92 -18.65 -43.07 -4.21
N ASN A 93 -19.88 -42.60 -4.40
CA ASN A 93 -20.98 -43.42 -4.86
C ASN A 93 -21.98 -42.53 -5.64
N SER A 94 -22.53 -43.07 -6.71
CA SER A 94 -23.58 -42.50 -7.58
C SER A 94 -24.82 -41.89 -6.90
N VAL A 95 -24.98 -42.00 -5.57
CA VAL A 95 -26.16 -41.55 -4.81
C VAL A 95 -25.78 -40.90 -3.46
N ASN A 96 -25.08 -39.77 -3.48
CA ASN A 96 -24.84 -38.92 -2.30
C ASN A 96 -24.35 -39.66 -1.05
N ASN A 97 -23.22 -40.37 -1.15
CA ASN A 97 -22.70 -41.14 -0.03
C ASN A 97 -22.38 -40.24 1.17
N SER A 98 -22.62 -40.74 2.38
CA SER A 98 -22.24 -40.06 3.61
C SER A 98 -21.54 -41.04 4.52
N ILE A 99 -20.26 -40.78 4.82
CA ILE A 99 -19.43 -41.65 5.66
C ILE A 99 -18.92 -40.83 6.86
N ILE A 100 -18.96 -41.46 8.03
CA ILE A 100 -18.39 -40.95 9.27
C ILE A 100 -17.34 -41.95 9.74
N PHE A 101 -16.09 -41.52 9.82
CA PHE A 101 -15.03 -42.21 10.55
C PHE A 101 -14.95 -41.65 11.96
N GLN A 102 -15.09 -42.51 12.97
CA GLN A 102 -15.10 -42.11 14.37
C GLN A 102 -14.19 -42.98 15.23
N ASP A 103 -13.33 -42.39 16.06
CA ASP A 103 -12.45 -43.16 16.96
C ASP A 103 -11.54 -44.13 16.17
N CYS A 104 -11.08 -43.72 14.97
CA CYS A 104 -10.26 -44.54 14.06
C CYS A 104 -8.84 -44.01 13.94
N ASN A 105 -7.90 -44.91 13.64
CA ASN A 105 -6.52 -44.57 13.28
C ASN A 105 -6.27 -44.90 11.81
N PHE A 106 -5.64 -43.98 11.08
CA PHE A 106 -5.23 -44.16 9.70
C PHE A 106 -3.70 -44.07 9.62
N SER A 107 -3.10 -45.21 9.32
CA SER A 107 -1.70 -45.34 8.99
C SER A 107 -1.53 -45.13 7.49
N MET A 108 -0.92 -44.01 7.09
CA MET A 108 -0.82 -43.60 5.70
C MET A 108 0.57 -43.91 5.14
N GLY A 109 0.60 -44.68 4.06
CA GLY A 109 1.79 -44.89 3.24
C GLY A 109 2.22 -43.62 2.52
N ARG A 110 3.41 -43.68 1.92
CA ARG A 110 3.98 -42.59 1.14
C ARG A 110 2.99 -42.14 0.07
N ASP A 111 2.77 -40.83 -0.07
CA ASP A 111 1.89 -40.26 -1.11
C ASP A 111 0.45 -40.82 -1.13
N ALA A 112 0.02 -41.57 -0.11
CA ALA A 112 -1.35 -42.06 0.02
C ALA A 112 -2.33 -40.90 0.19
N LYS A 113 -3.56 -41.05 -0.30
CA LYS A 113 -4.56 -39.97 -0.29
C LYS A 113 -6.00 -40.44 -0.20
N ILE A 114 -6.86 -39.55 0.27
CA ILE A 114 -8.32 -39.76 0.32
C ILE A 114 -8.96 -38.72 -0.60
N ASP A 115 -9.67 -39.17 -1.63
CA ASP A 115 -10.32 -38.30 -2.61
C ASP A 115 -11.83 -38.24 -2.35
N LEU A 116 -12.36 -37.04 -2.15
CA LEU A 116 -13.80 -36.81 -1.97
C LEU A 116 -14.47 -36.43 -3.29
N ALA A 117 -15.19 -37.39 -3.89
CA ALA A 117 -15.94 -37.15 -5.13
C ALA A 117 -17.18 -36.27 -4.91
N ALA A 118 -17.75 -35.78 -6.01
CA ALA A 118 -18.91 -34.89 -6.02
C ALA A 118 -20.12 -35.44 -5.26
N MET A 119 -20.89 -34.55 -4.64
CA MET A 119 -22.14 -34.84 -3.91
C MET A 119 -22.00 -35.78 -2.69
N ASN A 120 -20.78 -36.08 -2.23
CA ASN A 120 -20.55 -36.93 -1.06
C ASN A 120 -20.22 -36.11 0.20
N ASN A 121 -20.51 -36.68 1.36
CA ASN A 121 -20.17 -36.11 2.66
C ASN A 121 -19.18 -37.02 3.39
N LEU A 122 -18.07 -36.43 3.82
CA LEU A 122 -17.05 -37.12 4.59
C LEU A 122 -16.88 -36.43 5.93
N THR A 123 -17.08 -37.18 7.00
CA THR A 123 -16.84 -36.69 8.36
C THR A 123 -15.78 -37.55 9.02
N PHE A 124 -14.81 -36.88 9.63
CA PHE A 124 -13.93 -37.51 10.58
C PHE A 124 -14.13 -36.89 11.96
N ARG A 125 -14.18 -37.73 12.99
CA ARG A 125 -14.37 -37.32 14.39
C ARG A 125 -13.47 -38.13 15.31
N ASN A 126 -12.69 -37.45 16.15
CA ASN A 126 -11.78 -38.09 17.09
C ASN A 126 -10.91 -39.16 16.42
N TYR A 127 -10.18 -38.78 15.37
CA TYR A 127 -9.31 -39.69 14.63
C TYR A 127 -7.83 -39.30 14.77
N HIS A 128 -6.96 -40.22 14.38
CA HIS A 128 -5.53 -39.96 14.15
C HIS A 128 -5.12 -40.39 12.74
N LEU A 129 -4.74 -39.44 11.86
CA LEU A 129 -4.14 -39.72 10.54
C LEU A 129 -2.66 -39.35 10.61
N TYR A 130 -1.77 -40.29 10.28
CA TYR A 130 -0.33 -40.10 10.37
C TYR A 130 0.42 -40.92 9.33
N ALA A 131 1.64 -40.52 9.01
CA ALA A 131 2.52 -41.24 8.09
C ALA A 131 3.15 -42.47 8.75
N CYS A 132 3.41 -43.52 7.95
CA CYS A 132 4.24 -44.64 8.41
C CYS A 132 5.73 -44.29 8.45
N ASN A 133 6.23 -43.68 7.36
CA ASN A 133 7.63 -43.37 7.16
C ASN A 133 7.80 -42.02 6.46
N GLU A 134 7.23 -41.91 5.25
CA GLU A 134 7.26 -40.71 4.43
C GLU A 134 5.91 -40.02 4.43
N MET A 135 5.91 -38.72 4.17
CA MET A 135 4.69 -37.93 4.21
C MET A 135 3.65 -38.42 3.20
N TRP A 136 2.42 -38.52 3.66
CA TRP A 136 1.27 -38.82 2.82
C TRP A 136 0.72 -37.55 2.17
N MET A 137 -0.09 -37.69 1.13
CA MET A 137 -0.45 -36.53 0.31
C MET A 137 -1.47 -35.63 0.98
N GLY A 138 -2.63 -36.17 1.38
CA GLY A 138 -3.71 -35.37 1.98
C GLY A 138 -5.12 -35.92 1.74
N ILE A 139 -6.11 -35.20 2.27
CA ILE A 139 -7.53 -35.37 1.94
C ILE A 139 -7.91 -34.34 0.87
N GLU A 140 -8.27 -34.79 -0.33
CA GLU A 140 -8.58 -33.94 -1.48
C GLU A 140 -10.10 -33.75 -1.65
N ALA A 141 -10.58 -32.52 -1.43
CA ALA A 141 -11.98 -32.12 -1.56
C ALA A 141 -12.10 -31.07 -2.67
N VAL A 142 -12.37 -31.51 -3.90
CA VAL A 142 -12.22 -30.69 -5.12
C VAL A 142 -13.53 -30.28 -5.81
N ASN A 143 -14.68 -30.63 -5.22
CA ASN A 143 -16.00 -30.40 -5.79
C ASN A 143 -16.94 -29.62 -4.86
N ASN A 144 -17.52 -28.51 -5.34
CA ASN A 144 -18.40 -27.64 -4.56
C ASN A 144 -19.70 -28.28 -4.04
N SER A 145 -20.06 -29.47 -4.52
CA SER A 145 -21.25 -30.20 -4.08
C SER A 145 -21.00 -31.20 -2.96
N SER A 146 -19.73 -31.47 -2.60
CA SER A 146 -19.38 -32.32 -1.47
C SER A 146 -19.16 -31.50 -0.20
N THR A 147 -19.05 -32.14 0.96
CA THR A 147 -18.72 -31.46 2.21
C THR A 147 -17.78 -32.29 3.07
N LEU A 148 -16.73 -31.65 3.58
CA LEU A 148 -15.76 -32.25 4.49
C LEU A 148 -15.94 -31.72 5.92
N THR A 149 -15.99 -32.59 6.91
CA THR A 149 -16.05 -32.19 8.33
C THR A 149 -14.98 -32.93 9.11
N ILE A 150 -14.15 -32.20 9.88
CA ILE A 150 -13.06 -32.72 10.69
C ILE A 150 -13.17 -32.12 12.10
N LEU A 151 -13.42 -32.98 13.09
CA LEU A 151 -13.73 -32.58 14.46
C LEU A 151 -12.86 -33.34 15.46
N ASP A 152 -12.30 -32.65 16.44
CA ASP A 152 -11.68 -33.28 17.62
C ASP A 152 -10.53 -34.25 17.28
N SER A 153 -9.77 -33.99 16.22
CA SER A 153 -8.88 -35.01 15.61
C SER A 153 -7.42 -34.58 15.51
N TRP A 154 -6.53 -35.55 15.33
CA TRP A 154 -5.09 -35.37 15.16
C TRP A 154 -4.65 -35.77 13.76
N ILE A 155 -3.97 -34.86 13.07
CA ILE A 155 -3.49 -35.04 11.70
C ILE A 155 -2.03 -34.64 11.63
N GLU A 156 -1.18 -35.57 11.22
CA GLU A 156 0.25 -35.31 11.12
C GLU A 156 0.91 -35.89 9.87
N ASP A 157 2.10 -35.38 9.59
CA ASP A 157 3.00 -35.82 8.53
C ASP A 157 2.40 -35.80 7.12
N ALA A 158 1.48 -34.89 6.84
CA ALA A 158 0.91 -34.70 5.51
C ALA A 158 1.63 -33.60 4.72
N GLN A 159 1.81 -33.81 3.41
CA GLN A 159 2.27 -32.75 2.50
C GLN A 159 1.24 -31.62 2.41
N ARG A 160 -0.05 -31.97 2.33
CA ARG A 160 -1.20 -31.06 2.37
C ARG A 160 -2.39 -31.72 3.06
N ALA A 161 -2.46 -31.66 4.40
CA ALA A 161 -3.39 -32.49 5.17
C ALA A 161 -4.85 -32.39 4.71
N VAL A 162 -5.31 -31.16 4.44
CA VAL A 162 -6.61 -30.89 3.80
C VAL A 162 -6.42 -30.00 2.58
N TYR A 163 -6.93 -30.44 1.43
CA TYR A 163 -6.88 -29.72 0.16
C TYR A 163 -8.29 -29.43 -0.37
N SER A 164 -8.80 -28.22 -0.14
CA SER A 164 -10.10 -27.76 -0.65
C SER A 164 -9.94 -26.91 -1.91
N VAL A 165 -10.61 -27.28 -2.99
CA VAL A 165 -10.57 -26.56 -4.28
C VAL A 165 -11.99 -26.30 -4.79
N ASN A 166 -12.16 -25.27 -5.62
CA ASN A 166 -13.43 -24.96 -6.30
C ASN A 166 -14.56 -24.66 -5.33
N CYS A 167 -14.28 -23.92 -4.25
CA CYS A 167 -15.25 -23.58 -3.20
C CYS A 167 -15.84 -24.78 -2.43
N THR A 168 -15.13 -25.92 -2.33
CA THR A 168 -15.63 -27.09 -1.58
C THR A 168 -15.80 -26.75 -0.09
N PRO A 169 -17.03 -26.79 0.44
CA PRO A 169 -17.29 -26.50 1.84
C PRO A 169 -16.56 -27.44 2.79
N PHE A 170 -16.06 -26.90 3.90
CA PHE A 170 -15.48 -27.68 4.98
C PHE A 170 -15.78 -27.11 6.37
N THR A 171 -15.73 -27.95 7.39
CA THR A 171 -15.78 -27.56 8.80
C THR A 171 -14.59 -28.17 9.53
N ILE A 172 -13.73 -27.33 10.10
CA ILE A 172 -12.51 -27.74 10.82
C ILE A 172 -12.56 -27.11 12.22
N GLN A 173 -12.65 -27.96 13.24
CA GLN A 173 -12.90 -27.56 14.62
C GLN A 173 -12.25 -28.50 15.65
N ARG A 174 -11.56 -27.92 16.64
CA ARG A 174 -10.88 -28.61 17.75
C ARG A 174 -9.87 -29.69 17.33
N ASN A 175 -9.14 -29.47 16.24
CA ASN A 175 -8.15 -30.43 15.74
C ASN A 175 -6.72 -30.03 16.09
N LEU A 176 -5.83 -31.02 16.16
CA LEU A 176 -4.38 -30.86 16.17
C LEU A 176 -3.82 -31.19 14.78
N PHE A 177 -3.27 -30.19 14.11
CA PHE A 177 -2.46 -30.34 12.91
C PHE A 177 -0.99 -30.18 13.28
N GLU A 178 -0.24 -31.28 13.26
CA GLU A 178 1.14 -31.32 13.71
C GLU A 178 2.07 -31.80 12.59
N ASN A 179 3.23 -31.17 12.41
CA ASN A 179 4.25 -31.61 11.44
C ASN A 179 3.75 -31.81 10.00
N ASN A 180 2.68 -31.11 9.62
CA ASN A 180 2.25 -31.06 8.23
C ASN A 180 3.06 -30.00 7.48
N TYR A 181 3.42 -30.24 6.22
CA TYR A 181 4.10 -29.21 5.43
C TYR A 181 3.15 -28.03 5.17
N ASN A 182 1.93 -28.32 4.74
CA ASN A 182 0.80 -27.39 4.81
C ASN A 182 -0.40 -28.10 5.47
N SER A 183 -1.02 -27.49 6.48
CA SER A 183 -2.13 -28.17 7.19
C SER A 183 -3.47 -28.04 6.46
N LEU A 184 -3.81 -26.83 6.02
CA LEU A 184 -5.00 -26.58 5.20
C LEU A 184 -4.64 -25.75 3.98
N VAL A 185 -5.06 -26.20 2.81
CA VAL A 185 -4.85 -25.49 1.55
C VAL A 185 -6.21 -25.27 0.90
N VAL A 186 -6.58 -24.02 0.68
CA VAL A 186 -7.84 -23.61 0.04
C VAL A 186 -7.52 -22.86 -1.24
N ARG A 187 -8.02 -23.34 -2.37
CA ARG A 187 -7.73 -22.75 -3.68
C ARG A 187 -8.96 -22.53 -4.54
N ASN A 188 -8.89 -21.49 -5.38
CA ASN A 188 -9.84 -21.21 -6.46
C ASN A 188 -11.29 -21.18 -5.97
N CYS A 189 -11.70 -20.04 -5.43
CA CYS A 189 -13.10 -19.81 -5.13
C CYS A 189 -13.50 -18.40 -5.54
N SER A 190 -14.37 -18.29 -6.55
CA SER A 190 -14.87 -17.02 -7.10
C SER A 190 -16.02 -16.42 -6.30
N GLN A 191 -16.45 -17.09 -5.23
CA GLN A 191 -17.53 -16.67 -4.34
C GLN A 191 -17.08 -16.68 -2.88
N GLN A 192 -17.93 -16.21 -1.97
CA GLN A 192 -17.67 -16.36 -0.54
C GLN A 192 -17.59 -17.85 -0.19
N HIS A 193 -16.40 -18.28 0.23
CA HIS A 193 -16.11 -19.65 0.60
C HIS A 193 -16.93 -20.03 1.86
N GLN A 194 -17.65 -21.15 1.80
CA GLN A 194 -18.50 -21.62 2.92
C GLN A 194 -17.73 -22.41 3.98
N GLY A 195 -16.44 -22.65 3.74
CA GLY A 195 -15.54 -23.30 4.69
C GLY A 195 -15.31 -22.49 5.96
N ARG A 196 -15.21 -23.18 7.10
CA ARG A 196 -14.99 -22.59 8.42
C ARG A 196 -13.83 -23.28 9.15
N VAL A 197 -12.92 -22.46 9.70
CA VAL A 197 -11.85 -22.91 10.61
C VAL A 197 -12.00 -22.14 11.93
N TYR A 198 -12.49 -22.80 12.96
CA TYR A 198 -12.88 -22.13 14.21
C TYR A 198 -12.82 -23.09 15.40
N GLU A 199 -12.85 -22.55 16.61
CA GLU A 199 -12.84 -23.27 17.88
C GLU A 199 -11.61 -24.18 18.06
N ASN A 200 -10.53 -23.61 18.60
CA ASN A 200 -9.39 -24.32 19.18
C ASN A 200 -8.71 -25.35 18.25
N ASN A 201 -8.53 -25.01 16.96
CA ASN A 201 -7.60 -25.78 16.13
C ASN A 201 -6.17 -25.36 16.45
N ILE A 202 -5.25 -26.32 16.57
CA ILE A 202 -3.83 -26.10 16.82
C ILE A 202 -3.05 -26.48 15.56
N PHE A 203 -2.30 -25.53 15.02
CA PHE A 203 -1.40 -25.71 13.88
C PHE A 203 0.03 -25.54 14.37
N THR A 204 0.81 -26.62 14.38
CA THR A 204 2.14 -26.60 15.01
C THR A 204 3.16 -27.48 14.31
N TYR A 205 4.42 -27.27 14.69
CA TYR A 205 5.58 -28.02 14.29
C TYR A 205 6.41 -28.35 15.54
N ASN A 206 6.75 -29.62 15.76
CA ASN A 206 7.51 -30.07 16.92
C ASN A 206 8.74 -30.93 16.58
N SER A 207 8.82 -31.47 15.35
CA SER A 207 9.92 -32.31 14.88
C SER A 207 10.19 -32.13 13.39
N PRO A 208 11.42 -32.41 12.91
CA PRO A 208 11.74 -32.36 11.48
C PRO A 208 10.73 -33.12 10.62
N LEU A 209 10.36 -32.52 9.50
CA LEU A 209 9.43 -33.16 8.57
C LEU A 209 10.06 -34.43 7.95
N PRO A 210 9.27 -35.49 7.71
CA PRO A 210 9.70 -36.63 6.90
C PRO A 210 9.92 -36.25 5.43
N GLU A 211 10.43 -37.19 4.63
CA GLU A 211 10.47 -37.05 3.17
C GLU A 211 9.06 -36.71 2.62
N PRO A 212 8.92 -35.79 1.66
CA PRO A 212 9.97 -35.24 0.80
C PRO A 212 10.64 -33.95 1.30
N TYR A 213 10.42 -33.55 2.57
CA TYR A 213 10.92 -32.29 3.12
C TYR A 213 11.88 -32.50 4.32
N PRO A 214 12.87 -33.42 4.23
CA PRO A 214 13.72 -33.75 5.37
C PRO A 214 14.48 -32.52 5.88
N GLY A 215 14.31 -32.21 7.17
CA GLY A 215 15.00 -31.09 7.83
C GLY A 215 14.38 -29.71 7.59
N ASP A 216 13.31 -29.62 6.80
CA ASP A 216 12.51 -28.40 6.68
C ASP A 216 11.57 -28.24 7.88
N TYR A 217 11.05 -27.02 8.02
CA TYR A 217 9.96 -26.67 8.93
C TYR A 217 8.61 -26.74 8.19
N SER A 218 7.52 -26.90 8.94
CA SER A 218 6.17 -26.69 8.40
C SER A 218 6.04 -25.31 7.74
N ASN A 219 5.65 -25.29 6.47
CA ASN A 219 5.57 -24.08 5.68
C ASN A 219 4.40 -23.19 6.11
N ALA A 220 3.18 -23.75 6.20
CA ALA A 220 2.01 -22.97 6.59
C ALA A 220 0.94 -23.76 7.35
N GLY A 221 0.28 -23.09 8.30
CA GLY A 221 -0.94 -23.61 8.92
C GLY A 221 -2.08 -23.59 7.90
N ILE A 222 -2.36 -22.42 7.33
CA ILE A 222 -3.37 -22.25 6.28
C ILE A 222 -2.77 -21.57 5.06
N VAL A 223 -3.02 -22.13 3.88
CA VAL A 223 -2.68 -21.56 2.57
C VAL A 223 -3.97 -21.16 1.85
N LEU A 224 -4.06 -19.90 1.44
CA LEU A 224 -5.13 -19.37 0.61
C LEU A 224 -4.57 -18.97 -0.75
N SER A 225 -5.23 -19.37 -1.83
CA SER A 225 -4.83 -18.98 -3.18
C SER A 225 -6.04 -18.75 -4.09
N ASN A 226 -6.15 -17.55 -4.67
CA ASN A 226 -7.26 -17.19 -5.55
C ASN A 226 -8.65 -17.38 -4.90
N ILE A 227 -8.84 -16.78 -3.71
CA ILE A 227 -10.08 -16.86 -2.93
C ILE A 227 -10.79 -15.51 -2.90
N ALA A 228 -12.06 -15.45 -3.28
CA ALA A 228 -12.82 -14.22 -3.36
C ALA A 228 -13.29 -13.69 -1.99
N ASP A 229 -13.54 -14.55 -0.99
CA ASP A 229 -13.70 -14.22 0.44
C ASP A 229 -13.70 -15.51 1.27
N ILE A 230 -13.16 -15.50 2.48
CA ILE A 230 -13.21 -16.62 3.45
C ILE A 230 -13.05 -16.10 4.88
N PHE A 231 -13.69 -16.78 5.83
CA PHE A 231 -13.61 -16.48 7.26
C PHE A 231 -12.70 -17.48 7.96
N ILE A 232 -11.71 -16.97 8.71
CA ILE A 232 -10.80 -17.80 9.52
C ILE A 232 -10.81 -17.29 10.96
N GLY A 233 -11.12 -18.19 11.87
CA GLY A 233 -11.31 -17.93 13.29
C GLY A 233 -12.79 -17.84 13.68
N ASN A 234 -13.01 -17.42 14.91
CA ASN A 234 -14.33 -17.53 15.54
C ASN A 234 -15.26 -16.39 15.12
N SER A 235 -16.09 -16.63 14.09
CA SER A 235 -17.24 -15.75 13.76
C SER A 235 -18.42 -16.14 14.63
N ILE A 236 -18.62 -15.44 15.75
CA ILE A 236 -19.69 -15.82 16.67
C ILE A 236 -20.53 -14.60 17.09
N THR A 237 -21.80 -14.70 16.72
CA THR A 237 -22.93 -14.02 17.35
C THR A 237 -22.93 -14.28 18.86
N ALA A 238 -22.53 -13.27 19.64
CA ALA A 238 -22.80 -13.04 21.05
C ALA A 238 -23.11 -14.29 21.93
N THR A 239 -22.14 -14.75 22.74
CA THR A 239 -22.27 -15.00 24.20
C THR A 239 -21.16 -15.86 24.85
N THR A 240 -20.23 -16.50 24.12
CA THR A 240 -19.37 -17.55 24.74
C THR A 240 -17.87 -17.55 24.44
N ALA A 241 -17.26 -16.53 23.81
CA ALA A 241 -15.84 -16.62 23.45
C ALA A 241 -14.92 -16.59 24.69
N ASN A 242 -14.44 -17.77 25.11
CA ASN A 242 -13.31 -17.90 26.03
C ASN A 242 -12.01 -17.84 25.22
N SER A 243 -10.89 -17.41 25.82
CA SER A 243 -9.57 -17.42 25.17
C SER A 243 -9.13 -18.81 24.71
N ASN A 244 -9.73 -19.87 25.27
CA ASN A 244 -9.46 -21.27 24.92
C ASN A 244 -10.10 -21.70 23.60
N ASP A 245 -10.92 -20.86 22.97
CA ASP A 245 -11.59 -21.19 21.71
C ASP A 245 -10.81 -20.69 20.48
N LEU A 246 -9.71 -19.94 20.66
CA LEU A 246 -8.93 -19.39 19.55
C LEU A 246 -8.22 -20.49 18.77
N ASN A 247 -8.15 -20.38 17.44
CA ASN A 247 -7.18 -21.19 16.70
C ASN A 247 -5.77 -20.73 17.04
N GLN A 248 -4.83 -21.66 17.15
CA GLN A 248 -3.46 -21.44 17.60
C GLN A 248 -2.49 -21.82 16.49
N PHE A 249 -1.52 -20.96 16.21
CA PHE A 249 -0.48 -21.16 15.20
C PHE A 249 0.90 -20.98 15.86
N SER A 250 1.74 -22.00 15.82
CA SER A 250 3.06 -21.94 16.48
C SER A 250 4.17 -22.69 15.75
N TYR A 251 5.39 -22.14 15.80
CA TYR A 251 6.61 -22.75 15.21
C TYR A 251 6.57 -22.97 13.68
N LEU A 252 5.61 -22.37 12.99
CA LEU A 252 5.47 -22.42 11.54
C LEU A 252 6.26 -21.30 10.87
N LYS A 253 6.61 -21.49 9.59
CA LYS A 253 7.12 -20.38 8.75
C LYS A 253 6.03 -19.33 8.50
N TYR A 254 4.82 -19.77 8.16
CA TYR A 254 3.64 -18.92 8.06
C TYR A 254 2.48 -19.46 8.89
N GLY A 255 1.76 -18.61 9.62
CA GLY A 255 0.51 -19.01 10.25
C GLY A 255 -0.57 -19.15 9.17
N ILE A 256 -0.77 -18.04 8.46
CA ILE A 256 -1.62 -17.95 7.28
C ILE A 256 -0.80 -17.36 6.13
N TYR A 257 -0.72 -18.09 5.02
CA TYR A 257 -0.07 -17.67 3.79
C TYR A 257 -1.12 -17.47 2.69
N SER A 258 -1.22 -16.27 2.14
CA SER A 258 -2.26 -15.92 1.18
C SER A 258 -1.69 -15.33 -0.12
N THR A 259 -2.19 -15.78 -1.26
CA THR A 259 -1.94 -15.18 -2.58
C THR A 259 -3.24 -14.89 -3.33
N GLU A 260 -3.36 -13.70 -3.93
CA GLU A 260 -4.49 -13.29 -4.77
C GLU A 260 -5.87 -13.56 -4.14
N SER A 261 -6.00 -13.30 -2.85
CA SER A 261 -7.18 -13.70 -2.06
C SER A 261 -7.72 -12.59 -1.18
N GLN A 262 -9.02 -12.53 -0.95
CA GLN A 262 -9.64 -11.74 0.10
C GLN A 262 -10.04 -12.64 1.27
N PHE A 263 -10.05 -12.09 2.48
CA PHE A 263 -10.33 -12.86 3.69
C PHE A 263 -10.72 -11.96 4.87
N LYS A 264 -11.31 -12.60 5.87
CA LYS A 264 -11.56 -12.03 7.21
C LYS A 264 -10.95 -12.95 8.25
N ILE A 265 -9.92 -12.45 8.95
CA ILE A 265 -9.14 -13.22 9.94
C ILE A 265 -9.28 -12.55 11.30
N PHE A 266 -9.94 -13.20 12.25
CA PHE A 266 -10.12 -12.67 13.61
C PHE A 266 -10.30 -13.79 14.62
N GLY A 267 -9.90 -13.56 15.88
CA GLY A 267 -10.03 -14.57 16.94
C GLY A 267 -9.05 -15.74 16.79
N ASN A 268 -7.77 -15.44 16.51
CA ASN A 268 -6.69 -16.42 16.43
C ASN A 268 -5.50 -15.99 17.31
N SER A 269 -4.67 -16.95 17.72
CA SER A 269 -3.38 -16.71 18.40
C SER A 269 -2.21 -17.20 17.53
N PHE A 270 -1.20 -16.36 17.35
CA PHE A 270 0.03 -16.66 16.64
C PHE A 270 1.21 -16.49 17.60
N GLU A 271 1.91 -17.58 17.90
CA GLU A 271 2.90 -17.60 18.98
C GLU A 271 4.20 -18.30 18.58
N ASN A 272 5.34 -17.80 19.07
CA ASN A 272 6.66 -18.41 18.91
C ASN A 272 7.06 -18.65 17.44
N MET A 273 6.74 -17.70 16.58
CA MET A 273 7.10 -17.69 15.16
C MET A 273 8.39 -16.89 14.94
N GLU A 274 9.43 -17.21 15.72
CA GLU A 274 10.70 -16.47 15.80
C GLU A 274 11.90 -17.27 15.28
N THR A 275 11.69 -18.51 14.81
CA THR A 275 12.76 -19.50 14.63
C THR A 275 13.79 -19.12 13.56
N GLU A 276 13.42 -18.34 12.53
CA GLU A 276 14.35 -17.80 11.52
C GLU A 276 14.00 -16.37 11.05
N LYS A 277 14.85 -15.80 10.15
CA LYS A 277 14.81 -14.40 9.68
C LYS A 277 13.50 -13.97 9.00
N PHE A 278 12.53 -14.85 8.71
CA PHE A 278 11.36 -14.51 7.87
C PHE A 278 10.03 -15.20 8.25
N ASN A 279 9.84 -15.62 9.50
CA ASN A 279 8.54 -16.21 9.89
C ASN A 279 7.49 -15.11 10.08
N THR A 280 6.33 -15.27 9.43
CA THR A 280 5.28 -14.25 9.41
C THR A 280 3.95 -14.87 9.81
N ALA A 281 3.30 -14.31 10.83
CA ALA A 281 2.04 -14.86 11.31
C ALA A 281 0.93 -14.80 10.24
N ILE A 282 0.71 -13.62 9.63
CA ILE A 282 -0.18 -13.47 8.47
C ILE A 282 0.59 -12.81 7.34
N TYR A 283 0.81 -13.56 6.26
CA TYR A 283 1.40 -13.07 5.02
C TYR A 283 0.34 -13.05 3.92
N SER A 284 0.21 -11.94 3.21
CA SER A 284 -0.63 -11.84 2.02
C SER A 284 0.04 -11.07 0.90
N ASN A 285 0.03 -11.65 -0.30
CA ASN A 285 0.47 -11.00 -1.52
C ASN A 285 -0.67 -10.94 -2.55
N GLY A 286 -0.92 -9.76 -3.10
CA GLY A 286 -1.95 -9.52 -4.10
C GLY A 286 -3.37 -9.58 -3.52
N HIS A 287 -4.34 -9.61 -4.42
CA HIS A 287 -5.76 -9.45 -4.12
C HIS A 287 -6.62 -10.21 -5.13
N ASN A 288 -7.86 -10.51 -4.75
CA ASN A 288 -8.82 -11.08 -5.69
C ASN A 288 -9.76 -9.98 -6.22
N ASP A 289 -9.99 -9.97 -7.53
CA ASP A 289 -10.81 -8.96 -8.23
C ASP A 289 -12.25 -9.41 -8.50
N ILE A 290 -12.59 -10.67 -8.20
CA ILE A 290 -13.87 -11.26 -8.63
C ILE A 290 -15.03 -10.70 -7.82
N ILE A 291 -14.83 -10.48 -6.51
CA ILE A 291 -15.83 -9.93 -5.61
C ILE A 291 -15.26 -8.69 -4.94
N ALA A 292 -16.13 -7.70 -4.76
CA ALA A 292 -15.85 -6.51 -3.97
C ALA A 292 -15.77 -6.81 -2.45
N ALA A 293 -14.93 -7.76 -2.05
CA ALA A 293 -14.71 -8.15 -0.66
C ALA A 293 -13.45 -7.47 -0.11
N GLN A 294 -13.55 -7.03 1.14
CA GLN A 294 -12.49 -6.34 1.87
C GLN A 294 -11.60 -7.33 2.63
N LYS A 295 -10.26 -7.19 2.53
CA LYS A 295 -9.34 -7.82 3.50
C LYS A 295 -9.54 -7.21 4.88
N THR A 296 -9.87 -8.05 5.85
CA THR A 296 -10.05 -7.63 7.24
C THR A 296 -9.20 -8.51 8.16
N ILE A 297 -8.30 -7.89 8.94
CA ILE A 297 -7.50 -8.58 9.96
C ILE A 297 -7.80 -7.96 11.33
N GLY A 298 -8.38 -8.77 12.20
CA GLY A 298 -9.07 -8.35 13.41
C GLY A 298 -10.50 -7.91 13.09
N ASN A 299 -11.24 -7.38 14.06
CA ASN A 299 -12.63 -7.01 13.83
C ASN A 299 -13.12 -5.93 14.80
N THR A 300 -14.22 -5.29 14.42
CA THR A 300 -15.00 -4.32 15.18
C THR A 300 -15.73 -4.98 16.37
N ILE A 301 -16.04 -4.16 17.37
CA ILE A 301 -16.85 -4.53 18.52
C ILE A 301 -18.28 -4.85 18.05
N TRP A 302 -18.71 -6.11 18.19
CA TRP A 302 -20.12 -6.49 18.13
C TRP A 302 -20.59 -6.83 19.54
N ASN A 303 -21.58 -6.11 20.07
CA ASN A 303 -22.16 -6.34 21.40
C ASN A 303 -21.11 -6.40 22.54
N SER A 304 -20.14 -5.49 22.54
CA SER A 304 -19.13 -5.37 23.61
C SER A 304 -18.08 -6.50 23.68
N ILE A 305 -18.05 -7.41 22.70
CA ILE A 305 -17.05 -8.49 22.62
C ILE A 305 -16.00 -8.09 21.58
N GLU A 306 -14.74 -8.05 21.99
CA GLU A 306 -13.61 -7.70 21.13
C GLU A 306 -12.98 -8.96 20.53
N PHE A 307 -13.12 -9.16 19.22
CA PHE A 307 -12.50 -10.28 18.49
C PHE A 307 -11.13 -9.86 17.97
N ARG A 308 -10.10 -10.15 18.76
CA ARG A 308 -8.71 -9.77 18.47
C ARG A 308 -7.94 -10.96 17.94
N ASN A 309 -6.98 -10.72 17.04
CA ASN A 309 -5.88 -11.65 16.88
C ASN A 309 -4.77 -11.29 17.88
N PHE A 310 -4.13 -12.31 18.43
CA PHE A 310 -2.98 -12.17 19.31
C PHE A 310 -1.73 -12.61 18.58
N PHE A 311 -0.70 -11.76 18.61
CA PHE A 311 0.60 -12.03 18.02
C PHE A 311 1.65 -11.91 19.10
N SER A 312 2.36 -12.99 19.39
CA SER A 312 3.39 -13.03 20.43
C SER A 312 4.63 -13.70 19.91
N ARG A 313 5.79 -13.04 20.06
CA ARG A 313 7.08 -13.62 19.68
C ARG A 313 7.12 -14.07 18.23
N CYS A 314 6.80 -13.15 17.32
CA CYS A 314 6.84 -13.37 15.87
C CYS A 314 7.92 -12.47 15.24
N SER A 315 8.58 -12.92 14.17
CA SER A 315 9.42 -12.01 13.38
C SER A 315 8.56 -10.89 12.77
N ILE A 316 7.50 -11.23 12.03
CA ILE A 316 6.51 -10.27 11.52
C ILE A 316 5.09 -10.72 11.90
N GLY A 317 4.27 -9.78 12.39
CA GLY A 317 2.88 -10.05 12.78
C GLY A 317 1.99 -10.12 11.55
N ILE A 318 1.90 -9.01 10.82
CA ILE A 318 1.12 -8.90 9.59
C ILE A 318 2.03 -8.33 8.49
N GLU A 319 2.10 -9.02 7.35
CA GLU A 319 2.73 -8.52 6.14
C GLU A 319 1.75 -8.56 4.97
N LEU A 320 1.49 -7.40 4.39
CA LEU A 320 0.63 -7.23 3.23
C LEU A 320 1.40 -6.61 2.07
N ILE A 321 1.31 -7.22 0.90
CA ILE A 321 1.86 -6.73 -0.37
C ILE A 321 0.70 -6.63 -1.35
N ASP A 322 0.52 -5.46 -1.97
CA ASP A 322 -0.57 -5.21 -2.94
C ASP A 322 -1.97 -5.61 -2.43
N PRO A 323 -2.39 -5.22 -1.21
CA PRO A 323 -3.57 -5.81 -0.57
C PRO A 323 -4.91 -5.35 -1.15
N ASN A 324 -4.96 -4.22 -1.86
CA ASN A 324 -6.21 -3.61 -2.30
C ASN A 324 -6.48 -3.88 -3.79
N PRO A 325 -7.69 -4.35 -4.14
CA PRO A 325 -8.10 -4.48 -5.54
C PRO A 325 -8.28 -3.11 -6.23
N PRO A 326 -8.25 -3.08 -7.58
CA PRO A 326 -8.47 -1.87 -8.38
C PRO A 326 -9.91 -1.35 -8.34
N THR A 327 -10.84 -2.11 -7.75
CA THR A 327 -12.27 -1.78 -7.66
C THR A 327 -12.53 -0.64 -6.67
N PRO A 328 -13.25 0.44 -7.06
CA PRO A 328 -13.48 1.59 -6.19
C PRO A 328 -14.25 1.25 -4.90
N SER A 329 -13.83 1.84 -3.77
CA SER A 329 -14.46 1.81 -2.43
C SER A 329 -14.15 0.60 -1.54
N ILE A 330 -13.11 -0.19 -1.82
CA ILE A 330 -12.68 -1.28 -0.95
C ILE A 330 -11.37 -0.89 -0.27
N SER A 331 -11.38 -0.81 1.05
CA SER A 331 -10.19 -0.46 1.84
C SER A 331 -9.78 -1.63 2.73
N THR A 332 -8.56 -2.15 2.60
CA THR A 332 -8.03 -3.12 3.58
C THR A 332 -8.07 -2.56 5.00
N GLU A 333 -8.50 -3.38 5.96
CA GLU A 333 -8.68 -3.00 7.36
C GLU A 333 -7.87 -3.91 8.29
N ILE A 334 -7.04 -3.28 9.12
CA ILE A 334 -6.27 -3.93 10.17
C ILE A 334 -6.61 -3.26 11.49
N SER A 335 -7.43 -3.90 12.32
CA SER A 335 -7.87 -3.28 13.57
C SER A 335 -8.09 -4.21 14.74
N PHE A 336 -8.00 -3.65 15.95
CA PHE A 336 -8.22 -4.35 17.21
C PHE A 336 -7.29 -5.55 17.45
N ASN A 337 -6.11 -5.60 16.84
CA ASN A 337 -5.13 -6.66 17.06
C ASN A 337 -4.20 -6.34 18.24
N GLN A 338 -3.64 -7.37 18.86
CA GLN A 338 -2.66 -7.25 19.94
C GLN A 338 -1.33 -7.91 19.57
N PHE A 339 -0.25 -7.14 19.63
CA PHE A 339 1.11 -7.56 19.28
C PHE A 339 2.03 -7.42 20.49
N GLN A 340 2.85 -8.44 20.76
CA GLN A 340 3.81 -8.45 21.87
C GLN A 340 5.13 -9.12 21.51
N GLY A 341 6.24 -8.37 21.56
CA GLY A 341 7.57 -8.95 21.34
C GLY A 341 7.82 -9.31 19.88
N LEU A 342 7.63 -8.37 18.94
CA LEU A 342 7.82 -8.63 17.50
C LEU A 342 8.99 -7.82 16.93
N LYS A 343 9.60 -8.30 15.84
CA LYS A 343 10.52 -7.43 15.07
C LYS A 343 9.71 -6.38 14.28
N ILE A 344 8.66 -6.79 13.58
CA ILE A 344 7.74 -5.87 12.92
C ILE A 344 6.29 -6.22 13.28
N GLY A 345 5.52 -5.26 13.79
CA GLY A 345 4.11 -5.46 14.10
C GLY A 345 3.28 -5.60 12.82
N ILE A 346 3.21 -4.52 12.05
CA ILE A 346 2.45 -4.43 10.79
C ILE A 346 3.37 -3.88 9.71
N ASN A 347 3.52 -4.61 8.61
CA ASN A 347 4.23 -4.19 7.39
C ASN A 347 3.25 -4.17 6.21
N VAL A 348 3.16 -3.04 5.52
CA VAL A 348 2.37 -2.90 4.29
C VAL A 348 3.26 -2.36 3.19
N VAL A 349 3.29 -3.06 2.06
CA VAL A 349 4.06 -2.69 0.87
C VAL A 349 3.10 -2.51 -0.30
N ASN A 350 3.19 -1.35 -0.96
CA ASN A 350 2.35 -0.97 -2.09
C ASN A 350 0.86 -1.15 -1.77
N GLY A 351 0.39 -0.40 -0.77
CA GLY A 351 -0.98 -0.45 -0.26
C GLY A 351 -2.03 0.08 -1.24
N GLY A 352 -1.61 0.83 -2.26
CA GLY A 352 -2.49 1.43 -3.28
C GLY A 352 -2.42 0.75 -4.64
N PHE A 353 -3.54 0.76 -5.36
CA PHE A 353 -3.58 0.48 -6.80
C PHE A 353 -3.58 1.78 -7.62
N THR A 354 -3.00 1.75 -8.82
CA THR A 354 -2.95 2.84 -9.82
C THR A 354 -4.31 3.12 -10.48
N GLY A 355 -5.34 3.43 -9.69
CA GLY A 355 -6.69 3.74 -10.14
C GLY A 355 -7.14 5.14 -9.72
N PRO A 356 -7.95 5.86 -10.54
CA PRO A 356 -8.34 7.25 -10.32
C PRO A 356 -9.33 7.48 -9.16
N THR A 357 -9.58 6.48 -8.31
CA THR A 357 -10.59 6.56 -7.26
C THR A 357 -9.97 6.67 -5.87
N TRP A 358 -10.18 7.83 -5.24
CA TRP A 358 -9.68 8.20 -3.90
C TRP A 358 -10.35 7.44 -2.73
N ALA A 359 -11.06 6.33 -3.01
CA ALA A 359 -11.85 5.57 -2.04
C ALA A 359 -11.21 4.21 -1.62
N ASN A 360 -10.10 3.82 -2.25
CA ASN A 360 -9.34 2.62 -1.90
C ASN A 360 -8.14 3.03 -1.04
N GLY A 361 -7.91 2.37 0.09
CA GLY A 361 -6.84 2.71 1.02
C GLY A 361 -6.58 1.61 2.04
N VAL A 362 -5.57 1.79 2.88
CA VAL A 362 -5.28 0.84 3.98
C VAL A 362 -5.54 1.55 5.30
N ARG A 363 -6.48 1.00 6.08
CA ARG A 363 -6.87 1.48 7.41
C ARG A 363 -6.23 0.62 8.49
N ILE A 364 -5.39 1.22 9.32
CA ILE A 364 -4.71 0.58 10.44
C ILE A 364 -5.14 1.28 11.72
N ARG A 365 -6.08 0.71 12.47
CA ARG A 365 -6.66 1.41 13.61
C ARG A 365 -6.85 0.58 14.87
N GLN A 366 -6.76 1.22 16.03
CA GLN A 366 -7.09 0.62 17.33
C GLN A 366 -6.30 -0.65 17.66
N ASN A 367 -5.10 -0.80 17.09
CA ASN A 367 -4.20 -1.91 17.41
C ASN A 367 -3.38 -1.58 18.66
N ARG A 368 -3.00 -2.62 19.41
CA ARG A 368 -2.12 -2.52 20.59
C ARG A 368 -0.81 -3.22 20.30
N LEU A 369 0.28 -2.48 20.23
CA LEU A 369 1.61 -3.02 19.96
C LEU A 369 2.50 -2.78 21.18
N ARG A 370 3.17 -3.82 21.66
CA ARG A 370 4.10 -3.71 22.77
C ARG A 370 5.42 -4.43 22.48
N ASN A 371 6.53 -3.83 22.88
CA ASN A 371 7.86 -4.44 22.74
C ASN A 371 8.14 -4.83 21.28
N THR A 372 7.98 -3.87 20.36
CA THR A 372 8.19 -4.07 18.92
C THR A 372 9.42 -3.32 18.44
N ILE A 373 10.27 -3.93 17.60
CA ILE A 373 11.38 -3.17 16.98
C ILE A 373 10.77 -2.11 16.04
N THR A 374 9.95 -2.49 15.08
CA THR A 374 9.14 -1.56 14.27
C THR A 374 7.66 -1.82 14.53
N GLY A 375 6.92 -0.80 14.95
CA GLY A 375 5.48 -0.93 15.21
C GLY A 375 4.69 -1.10 13.91
N ILE A 376 4.52 0.00 13.18
CA ILE A 376 3.77 0.05 11.92
C ILE A 376 4.69 0.60 10.83
N LYS A 377 4.80 -0.11 9.72
CA LYS A 377 5.55 0.31 8.54
C LYS A 377 4.69 0.22 7.29
N CYS A 378 4.60 1.34 6.56
CA CYS A 378 3.91 1.42 5.28
C CYS A 378 4.89 1.96 4.23
N THR A 379 5.04 1.27 3.11
CA THR A 379 6.03 1.63 2.08
C THR A 379 5.44 1.51 0.70
N GLU A 380 5.53 2.58 -0.07
CA GLU A 380 5.11 2.62 -1.46
C GLU A 380 6.31 2.56 -2.39
N LEU A 381 6.17 1.84 -3.50
CA LEU A 381 7.20 1.75 -4.53
C LEU A 381 7.11 2.93 -5.50
N ASN A 382 5.93 3.53 -5.65
CA ASN A 382 5.69 4.70 -6.49
C ASN A 382 4.75 5.69 -5.78
N ILE A 383 5.24 6.89 -5.50
CA ILE A 383 4.49 7.94 -4.80
C ILE A 383 3.21 8.37 -5.54
N PHE A 384 3.18 8.24 -6.86
CA PHE A 384 2.03 8.64 -7.69
C PHE A 384 1.02 7.50 -7.92
N GLY A 385 1.39 6.26 -7.59
CA GLY A 385 0.47 5.12 -7.54
C GLY A 385 -0.14 4.90 -6.15
N SER A 386 0.40 5.57 -5.13
CA SER A 386 0.03 5.39 -3.73
C SER A 386 -1.35 5.98 -3.41
N GLN A 387 -2.21 5.14 -2.85
CA GLN A 387 -3.47 5.56 -2.26
C GLN A 387 -3.35 5.79 -0.75
N PHE A 388 -4.42 6.31 -0.14
CA PHE A 388 -4.46 6.82 1.23
C PHE A 388 -4.16 5.74 2.30
N TYR A 389 -3.17 6.01 3.14
CA TYR A 389 -3.02 5.35 4.45
C TYR A 389 -3.77 6.12 5.52
N SER A 390 -4.58 5.42 6.31
CA SER A 390 -5.23 5.94 7.53
C SER A 390 -4.71 5.12 8.72
N ILE A 391 -3.83 5.72 9.52
CA ILE A 391 -3.20 5.09 10.69
C ILE A 391 -3.71 5.79 11.93
N GLU A 392 -4.66 5.17 12.63
CA GLU A 392 -5.51 5.88 13.60
C GLU A 392 -5.67 5.19 14.95
N SER A 393 -5.56 5.94 16.04
CA SER A 393 -5.90 5.43 17.37
C SER A 393 -5.15 4.15 17.79
N ASN A 394 -3.96 3.90 17.25
CA ASN A 394 -3.13 2.77 17.68
C ASN A 394 -2.36 3.12 18.96
N ASN A 395 -2.12 2.12 19.80
CA ASN A 395 -1.37 2.25 21.04
C ASN A 395 -0.08 1.43 20.94
N LEU A 396 1.05 2.11 20.81
CA LEU A 396 2.38 1.51 20.73
C LEU A 396 3.13 1.80 22.03
N ARG A 397 3.67 0.76 22.67
CA ARG A 397 4.50 0.88 23.87
C ARG A 397 5.81 0.13 23.72
N ASP A 398 6.88 0.67 24.27
CA ASP A 398 8.18 0.01 24.32
C ASP A 398 8.68 -0.33 22.90
N TYR A 399 8.84 0.69 22.03
CA TYR A 399 9.17 0.51 20.60
C TYR A 399 10.55 1.08 20.23
N TYR A 400 11.17 0.59 19.15
CA TYR A 400 12.39 1.21 18.56
C TYR A 400 12.03 2.20 17.44
N GLN A 401 11.26 1.79 16.42
CA GLN A 401 10.58 2.67 15.47
C GLN A 401 9.08 2.53 15.70
N GLY A 402 8.37 3.65 15.89
CA GLY A 402 6.93 3.63 16.15
C GLY A 402 6.14 3.40 14.87
N ILE A 403 5.83 4.49 14.17
CA ILE A 403 5.10 4.50 12.90
C ILE A 403 6.02 5.06 11.82
N GLU A 404 6.21 4.33 10.73
CA GLU A 404 7.01 4.74 9.59
C GLU A 404 6.18 4.65 8.30
N VAL A 405 6.08 5.76 7.57
CA VAL A 405 5.41 5.82 6.26
C VAL A 405 6.39 6.37 5.23
N ASN A 406 6.60 5.58 4.17
CA ASN A 406 7.55 5.87 3.11
C ASN A 406 6.85 6.02 1.76
N ASN A 407 7.20 7.08 1.03
CA ASN A 407 6.80 7.36 -0.36
C ASN A 407 5.29 7.42 -0.59
N ALA A 408 4.49 7.80 0.41
CA ALA A 408 3.03 7.79 0.30
C ALA A 408 2.44 9.16 -0.03
N GLN A 409 1.28 9.16 -0.70
CA GLN A 409 0.50 10.37 -0.93
C GLN A 409 -0.57 10.57 0.15
N ARG A 410 -0.56 11.74 0.79
CA ARG A 410 -1.54 12.16 1.82
C ARG A 410 -1.81 11.14 2.94
N PRO A 411 -0.79 10.46 3.51
CA PRO A 411 -1.04 9.57 4.64
C PRO A 411 -1.60 10.37 5.82
N ALA A 412 -2.65 9.86 6.45
CA ALA A 412 -3.26 10.39 7.66
C ALA A 412 -2.81 9.56 8.87
N ILE A 413 -2.03 10.18 9.75
CA ILE A 413 -1.52 9.55 10.98
C ILE A 413 -2.11 10.34 12.15
N THR A 414 -3.14 9.79 12.81
CA THR A 414 -3.87 10.55 13.82
C THR A 414 -4.31 9.79 15.06
N ARG A 415 -4.35 10.49 16.20
CA ARG A 415 -4.79 9.94 17.51
C ARG A 415 -4.00 8.73 17.99
N ASN A 416 -2.80 8.49 17.45
CA ASN A 416 -1.97 7.40 17.92
C ASN A 416 -1.30 7.79 19.24
N PHE A 417 -1.17 6.82 20.13
CA PHE A 417 -0.49 6.94 21.41
C PHE A 417 0.77 6.08 21.37
N LEU A 418 1.93 6.72 21.38
CA LEU A 418 3.24 6.09 21.31
C LEU A 418 4.02 6.39 22.59
N GLN A 419 4.40 5.38 23.37
CA GLN A 419 5.10 5.57 24.64
C GLN A 419 6.35 4.69 24.77
N ASN A 420 7.38 5.21 25.45
CA ASN A 420 8.63 4.54 25.80
C ASN A 420 9.45 4.07 24.59
N SER A 421 10.15 4.99 23.94
CA SER A 421 11.17 4.60 22.97
C SER A 421 12.35 3.88 23.65
N ILE A 422 12.68 2.66 23.22
CA ILE A 422 13.71 1.80 23.87
C ILE A 422 15.14 2.06 23.41
N SER A 423 15.38 3.07 22.55
CA SER A 423 16.69 3.35 21.98
C SER A 423 16.96 4.84 21.74
N ASP A 424 18.24 5.09 21.53
CA ASP A 424 18.94 6.34 21.32
C ASP A 424 18.83 6.88 19.86
N PHE A 425 18.43 6.04 18.89
CA PHE A 425 18.28 6.39 17.45
C PHE A 425 16.90 6.04 16.91
N THR A 426 15.88 6.69 17.44
CA THR A 426 14.47 6.28 17.23
C THR A 426 13.62 7.41 16.70
N SER A 427 12.68 7.09 15.81
CA SER A 427 11.59 7.97 15.45
C SER A 427 10.28 7.45 16.04
N GLY A 428 9.54 8.31 16.74
CA GLY A 428 8.17 8.00 17.13
C GLY A 428 7.29 7.84 15.91
N ILE A 429 7.13 8.93 15.15
CA ILE A 429 6.46 8.94 13.85
C ILE A 429 7.45 9.46 12.82
N ARG A 430 7.64 8.70 11.73
CA ARG A 430 8.48 9.08 10.60
C ARG A 430 7.67 9.07 9.32
N VAL A 431 7.65 10.20 8.62
CA VAL A 431 7.15 10.30 7.25
C VAL A 431 8.33 10.64 6.33
N ASN A 432 8.57 9.80 5.34
CA ASN A 432 9.74 9.92 4.47
C ASN A 432 9.30 9.84 3.01
N GLY A 433 9.82 10.74 2.16
CA GLY A 433 9.43 10.79 0.76
C GLY A 433 7.93 10.98 0.53
N SER A 434 7.15 11.41 1.54
CA SER A 434 5.68 11.36 1.50
C SER A 434 5.10 12.76 1.29
N VAL A 435 4.22 12.92 0.31
CA VAL A 435 3.66 14.24 -0.06
C VAL A 435 2.37 14.50 0.71
N ALA A 436 2.22 15.70 1.26
CA ALA A 436 1.02 16.17 1.94
C ALA A 436 0.55 15.26 3.10
N ALA A 437 1.51 14.68 3.83
CA ALA A 437 1.22 13.86 5.01
C ALA A 437 0.55 14.70 6.11
N ARG A 438 -0.44 14.11 6.78
CA ARG A 438 -1.16 14.74 7.90
C ARG A 438 -0.86 13.98 9.18
N VAL A 439 0.05 14.51 9.99
CA VAL A 439 0.40 13.96 11.30
C VAL A 439 -0.31 14.79 12.36
N THR A 440 -1.46 14.32 12.88
CA THR A 440 -2.29 15.17 13.73
C THR A 440 -2.82 14.48 15.00
N HIS A 441 -2.93 15.21 16.11
CA HIS A 441 -3.51 14.69 17.35
C HIS A 441 -2.82 13.43 17.91
N ASN A 442 -1.54 13.20 17.60
CA ASN A 442 -0.79 12.08 18.16
C ASN A 442 -0.16 12.48 19.49
N GLY A 443 -0.06 11.51 20.39
CA GLY A 443 0.75 11.63 21.60
C GLY A 443 1.99 10.74 21.46
N VAL A 444 3.18 11.33 21.55
CA VAL A 444 4.46 10.66 21.31
C VAL A 444 5.41 10.93 22.47
N TRP A 445 5.65 9.91 23.30
CA TRP A 445 6.48 9.98 24.51
C TRP A 445 7.74 9.12 24.35
N GLY A 446 8.90 9.75 24.43
CA GLY A 446 10.19 9.09 24.56
C GLY A 446 10.41 8.54 25.98
N THR A 447 11.60 7.99 26.22
CA THR A 447 12.02 7.55 27.57
C THR A 447 12.65 8.70 28.34
N SER A 448 12.33 8.80 29.63
CA SER A 448 12.94 9.79 30.54
C SER A 448 14.46 9.54 30.64
N GLY A 449 15.29 10.56 30.38
CA GLY A 449 16.76 10.45 30.45
C GLY A 449 17.50 10.53 29.11
N VAL A 450 16.77 10.56 27.98
CA VAL A 450 17.33 10.86 26.64
C VAL A 450 17.93 12.28 26.56
N ALA A 451 17.72 13.10 27.59
CA ALA A 451 18.35 14.40 27.85
C ALA A 451 19.79 14.35 28.43
N GLY A 452 20.47 13.19 28.44
CA GLY A 452 21.86 13.06 28.90
C GLY A 452 22.91 13.71 27.97
N PRO A 453 24.12 14.03 28.44
CA PRO A 453 25.12 14.79 27.67
C PRO A 453 25.70 14.07 26.43
N ASP A 454 25.58 12.74 26.31
CA ASP A 454 26.32 11.96 25.30
C ASP A 454 25.49 11.27 24.19
N ASN A 455 24.15 11.20 24.23
CA ASN A 455 23.34 10.42 23.25
C ASN A 455 22.13 11.25 22.78
N SER A 456 21.58 11.27 21.56
CA SER A 456 21.82 10.77 20.18
C SER A 456 20.49 11.10 19.43
N LEU A 457 20.42 11.01 18.10
CA LEU A 457 19.39 11.61 17.20
C LEU A 457 17.92 11.10 17.33
N SER A 458 17.39 10.86 18.53
CA SER A 458 15.98 10.50 18.69
C SER A 458 15.04 11.66 18.31
N VAL A 459 14.01 11.35 17.53
CA VAL A 459 13.03 12.34 17.06
C VAL A 459 11.62 11.87 17.39
N GLY A 460 10.79 12.72 17.99
CA GLY A 460 9.38 12.38 18.22
C GLY A 460 8.62 12.25 16.91
N ILE A 461 8.59 13.32 16.12
CA ILE A 461 8.01 13.35 14.77
C ILE A 461 9.07 13.82 13.77
N HIS A 462 9.39 12.98 12.78
CA HIS A 462 10.37 13.26 11.75
C HIS A 462 9.72 13.28 10.36
N ALA A 463 9.89 14.38 9.63
CA ALA A 463 9.52 14.47 8.23
C ALA A 463 10.78 14.62 7.35
N SER A 464 11.00 13.66 6.44
CA SER A 464 12.13 13.65 5.52
C SER A 464 11.65 13.69 4.08
N THR A 465 12.13 14.62 3.25
CA THR A 465 11.72 14.73 1.82
C THR A 465 10.18 14.66 1.64
N SER A 466 9.44 15.31 2.54
CA SER A 466 7.97 15.13 2.65
C SER A 466 7.22 16.46 2.47
N PRO A 467 7.13 16.98 1.23
CA PRO A 467 6.65 18.33 0.96
C PRO A 467 5.15 18.49 1.27
N HIS A 468 4.72 19.72 1.60
CA HIS A 468 3.32 20.08 1.93
C HIS A 468 2.70 19.33 3.11
N SER A 469 3.54 18.66 3.91
CA SER A 469 3.08 17.90 5.06
C SER A 469 2.79 18.82 6.24
N LEU A 470 1.94 18.36 7.14
CA LEU A 470 1.43 19.09 8.28
C LEU A 470 1.62 18.26 9.56
N ALA A 471 2.23 18.86 10.57
CA ALA A 471 2.10 18.43 11.96
C ALA A 471 1.19 19.40 12.72
N ASP A 472 0.05 18.90 13.19
CA ASP A 472 -0.98 19.71 13.85
C ASP A 472 -1.49 19.06 15.15
N CYS A 473 -1.57 19.83 16.23
CA CYS A 473 -2.12 19.37 17.52
C CYS A 473 -1.48 18.08 18.08
N ASN A 474 -0.21 17.82 17.81
CA ASN A 474 0.50 16.70 18.42
C ASN A 474 1.05 17.09 19.79
N TYR A 475 1.12 16.11 20.69
CA TYR A 475 1.82 16.20 21.96
C TYR A 475 3.08 15.34 21.89
N VAL A 476 4.26 15.94 22.01
CA VAL A 476 5.53 15.24 21.91
C VAL A 476 6.38 15.52 23.15
N GLU A 477 6.88 14.47 23.79
CA GLU A 477 7.58 14.58 25.07
C GLU A 477 8.84 13.70 25.13
N ASN A 478 9.88 14.16 25.82
CA ASN A 478 11.10 13.39 26.16
C ASN A 478 11.87 12.83 24.94
N HIS A 479 11.97 13.60 23.86
CA HIS A 479 12.80 13.28 22.69
C HIS A 479 13.98 14.26 22.53
N ALA A 480 15.08 13.84 21.89
CA ALA A 480 16.20 14.75 21.62
C ALA A 480 15.75 15.89 20.68
N PHE A 481 14.99 15.57 19.64
CA PHE A 481 14.22 16.54 18.85
C PHE A 481 12.74 16.20 18.98
N SER A 482 11.91 17.15 19.41
CA SER A 482 10.47 16.87 19.50
C SER A 482 9.90 16.71 18.08
N ILE A 483 10.12 17.69 17.22
CA ILE A 483 9.79 17.61 15.80
C ILE A 483 11.03 17.98 14.98
N ALA A 484 11.29 17.26 13.89
CA ALA A 484 12.36 17.60 12.97
C ALA A 484 11.98 17.44 11.51
N THR A 485 12.60 18.25 10.66
CA THR A 485 12.53 18.15 9.20
C THR A 485 13.92 18.01 8.59
N SER A 486 14.08 17.10 7.63
CA SER A 486 15.32 16.94 6.87
C SER A 486 15.04 16.76 5.39
N ASP A 487 15.96 17.18 4.53
CA ASP A 487 15.91 16.95 3.07
C ASP A 487 14.59 17.38 2.41
N VAL A 488 13.87 18.31 3.03
CA VAL A 488 12.66 18.92 2.50
C VAL A 488 13.06 20.24 1.84
N ILE A 489 12.52 20.54 0.66
CA ILE A 489 12.75 21.84 -0.02
C ILE A 489 11.50 22.72 0.09
N MET A 490 10.31 22.10 0.16
CA MET A 490 9.00 22.74 0.28
C MET A 490 8.51 22.80 1.74
N PRO A 491 7.56 23.70 2.07
CA PRO A 491 7.17 23.93 3.45
C PRO A 491 6.61 22.71 4.17
N PHE A 492 7.12 22.44 5.38
CA PHE A 492 6.47 21.60 6.39
C PHE A 492 5.76 22.49 7.40
N THR A 493 4.46 22.29 7.58
CA THR A 493 3.63 23.19 8.41
C THR A 493 3.54 22.68 9.84
N LEU A 494 3.76 23.57 10.81
CA LEU A 494 3.72 23.27 12.24
C LEU A 494 2.65 24.13 12.92
N LYS A 495 1.55 23.51 13.36
CA LYS A 495 0.43 24.21 14.01
C LYS A 495 0.10 23.58 15.35
N CYS A 496 -0.11 24.40 16.38
CA CYS A 496 -0.74 23.97 17.63
C CYS A 496 -0.12 22.75 18.34
N ASN A 497 1.14 22.39 18.07
CA ASN A 497 1.79 21.24 18.71
C ASN A 497 2.29 21.63 20.10
N THR A 498 2.36 20.67 21.02
CA THR A 498 3.00 20.81 22.34
C THR A 498 4.27 19.98 22.35
N MET A 499 5.40 20.63 22.63
CA MET A 499 6.73 20.01 22.66
C MET A 499 7.30 20.18 24.07
N HIS A 500 7.44 19.06 24.78
CA HIS A 500 7.66 19.01 26.22
C HIS A 500 8.94 18.23 26.59
N ASP A 501 9.76 18.76 27.51
CA ASP A 501 10.96 18.10 28.05
C ASP A 501 11.95 17.53 26.99
N GLY A 502 12.00 18.12 25.79
CA GLY A 502 12.99 17.76 24.77
C GLY A 502 14.34 18.48 24.95
N LYS A 503 15.39 18.05 24.25
CA LYS A 503 16.62 18.88 24.12
C LYS A 503 16.36 20.03 23.16
N VAL A 504 15.95 19.66 21.95
CA VAL A 504 15.53 20.56 20.88
C VAL A 504 14.03 20.47 20.72
N GLY A 505 13.40 21.63 20.67
CA GLY A 505 12.01 21.75 20.32
C GLY A 505 11.75 21.32 18.87
N TYR A 506 12.03 22.24 17.95
CA TYR A 506 11.99 21.98 16.51
C TYR A 506 13.39 22.06 15.88
N GLY A 507 13.76 21.01 15.15
CA GLY A 507 15.01 20.93 14.40
C GLY A 507 14.79 21.03 12.90
N GLN A 508 15.28 22.10 12.30
CA GLN A 508 15.31 22.30 10.86
C GLN A 508 16.68 21.93 10.31
N PHE A 509 16.79 20.76 9.67
CA PHE A 509 18.03 20.39 9.00
C PHE A 509 18.09 20.98 7.60
N TYR A 510 16.98 20.91 6.85
CA TYR A 510 16.79 21.53 5.54
C TYR A 510 15.31 21.95 5.35
N GLY A 511 15.06 22.87 4.41
CA GLY A 511 13.71 23.25 3.95
C GLY A 511 13.13 24.52 4.53
N ALA A 512 11.88 24.81 4.19
CA ALA A 512 11.12 25.96 4.66
C ALA A 512 10.07 25.57 5.71
N ILE A 513 9.69 26.50 6.58
CA ILE A 513 8.55 26.35 7.50
C ILE A 513 7.30 26.87 6.80
N GLY A 514 6.22 26.07 6.80
CA GLY A 514 4.95 26.43 6.16
C GLY A 514 4.14 27.49 6.89
N GLU A 515 3.04 27.92 6.29
CA GLU A 515 2.18 28.97 6.84
C GLU A 515 1.64 28.60 8.23
N GLN A 516 1.94 29.42 9.23
CA GLN A 516 1.48 29.26 10.61
C GLN A 516 0.30 30.18 10.98
N LEU A 517 -0.22 30.93 10.01
CA LEU A 517 -1.36 31.81 10.18
C LEU A 517 -2.63 31.12 9.67
N SER A 518 -3.77 31.42 10.31
CA SER A 518 -5.11 31.08 9.80
C SER A 518 -6.02 32.28 10.05
N GLY A 519 -6.57 32.86 8.99
CA GLY A 519 -7.37 34.10 9.09
C GLY A 519 -6.62 35.28 9.73
N GLY A 520 -5.29 35.33 9.58
CA GLY A 520 -4.42 36.32 10.23
C GLY A 520 -4.10 36.04 11.71
N GLN A 521 -4.59 34.94 12.28
CA GLN A 521 -4.30 34.51 13.65
C GLN A 521 -3.19 33.46 13.70
N VAL A 522 -2.28 33.57 14.66
CA VAL A 522 -1.18 32.61 14.81
C VAL A 522 -1.67 31.29 15.40
N GLN A 523 -1.24 30.19 14.78
CA GLN A 523 -1.48 28.81 15.20
C GLN A 523 -0.26 28.27 15.96
N ASP A 524 0.02 28.87 17.11
CA ASP A 524 1.29 28.71 17.82
C ASP A 524 1.53 27.31 18.37
N ASN A 525 2.80 26.89 18.33
CA ASN A 525 3.28 25.73 19.04
C ASN A 525 3.66 26.12 20.49
N ARG A 526 3.58 25.17 21.41
CA ARG A 526 3.91 25.33 22.83
C ARG A 526 5.20 24.60 23.17
N TRP A 527 5.99 25.21 24.04
CA TRP A 527 7.28 24.73 24.52
C TRP A 527 7.29 24.76 26.05
N THR A 528 7.60 23.64 26.67
CA THR A 528 7.66 23.51 28.13
C THR A 528 8.78 22.55 28.50
N GLY A 529 9.68 22.95 29.40
CA GLY A 529 10.77 22.08 29.85
C GLY A 529 11.86 21.75 28.83
N THR A 530 11.83 22.35 27.64
CA THR A 530 12.90 22.19 26.63
C THR A 530 14.24 22.69 27.18
N THR A 531 15.26 21.84 27.16
CA THR A 531 16.50 22.06 27.95
C THR A 531 17.64 22.76 27.19
N PHE A 532 17.68 22.69 25.85
CA PHE A 532 18.76 23.30 25.05
C PHE A 532 18.25 24.48 24.19
N THR A 533 17.38 24.22 23.22
CA THR A 533 16.94 25.23 22.23
C THR A 533 15.51 24.95 21.77
N HIS A 534 14.66 25.98 21.64
CA HIS A 534 13.32 25.78 21.07
C HIS A 534 13.37 25.61 19.55
N LEU A 535 14.27 26.33 18.89
CA LEU A 535 14.41 26.36 17.42
C LEU A 535 15.88 26.17 17.05
N PHE A 536 16.17 25.08 16.35
CA PHE A 536 17.51 24.73 15.88
C PHE A 536 17.54 24.69 14.35
N ASN A 537 18.49 25.39 13.73
CA ASN A 537 18.76 25.28 12.30
C ASN A 537 20.15 24.69 12.05
N ALA A 538 20.23 23.60 11.29
CA ALA A 538 21.52 22.98 10.97
C ALA A 538 22.16 23.54 9.70
N VAL A 539 21.38 23.67 8.61
CA VAL A 539 21.91 23.94 7.26
C VAL A 539 21.07 24.92 6.42
N SER A 540 19.81 25.20 6.78
CA SER A 540 18.96 26.11 5.99
C SER A 540 19.49 27.55 6.03
N ASP A 541 19.27 28.34 4.98
CA ASP A 541 19.64 29.76 4.95
C ASP A 541 18.68 30.66 5.77
N GLY A 542 17.63 30.06 6.36
CA GLY A 542 16.65 30.69 7.22
C GLY A 542 15.67 31.62 6.49
N THR A 543 16.02 32.15 5.31
CA THR A 543 15.33 33.26 4.62
C THR A 543 13.88 32.95 4.25
N GLN A 544 13.55 31.67 4.04
CA GLN A 544 12.20 31.20 3.70
C GLN A 544 11.42 30.63 4.90
N SER A 545 11.99 30.74 6.12
CA SER A 545 11.48 30.06 7.32
C SER A 545 11.09 31.08 8.40
N LEU A 546 9.97 31.76 8.18
CA LEU A 546 9.42 32.69 9.15
C LEU A 546 8.57 31.94 10.19
N PHE A 547 9.05 31.88 11.43
CA PHE A 547 8.30 31.30 12.53
C PHE A 547 7.46 32.37 13.25
N ASN A 548 6.14 32.31 13.09
CA ASN A 548 5.22 33.22 13.74
C ASN A 548 4.87 32.74 15.14
N TYR A 549 4.89 33.65 16.12
CA TYR A 549 4.53 33.33 17.49
C TYR A 549 3.78 34.46 18.24
N ARG A 550 3.03 34.11 19.30
CA ARG A 550 2.38 35.03 20.25
C ARG A 550 3.26 35.32 21.48
N VAL A 551 3.02 36.45 22.16
CA VAL A 551 3.63 36.71 23.47
C VAL A 551 3.06 35.75 24.52
N GLY A 552 3.94 34.97 25.16
CA GLY A 552 3.60 34.14 26.32
C GLY A 552 4.76 33.20 26.68
N PRO A 553 4.92 32.82 27.96
CA PRO A 553 6.07 32.04 28.43
C PRO A 553 6.21 30.70 27.71
N ASP A 554 5.09 30.06 27.35
CA ASP A 554 5.08 28.75 26.68
C ASP A 554 5.07 28.86 25.15
N TYR A 555 4.86 30.05 24.59
CA TYR A 555 4.74 30.26 23.13
C TYR A 555 5.96 30.93 22.51
N TRP A 556 6.70 31.67 23.33
CA TRP A 556 7.92 32.36 22.93
C TRP A 556 9.05 31.34 22.69
N PRO A 557 9.63 31.26 21.48
CA PRO A 557 10.81 30.43 21.25
C PRO A 557 12.04 31.05 21.94
N PHE A 558 12.53 30.42 23.02
CA PHE A 558 13.75 30.81 23.72
C PHE A 558 14.96 30.06 23.14
N ASN A 559 16.15 30.70 23.19
CA ASN A 559 17.42 30.17 22.67
C ASN A 559 17.30 29.66 21.22
N ILE A 560 17.31 30.53 20.21
CA ILE A 560 17.37 30.12 18.79
C ILE A 560 18.83 29.85 18.45
N THR A 561 19.14 28.67 17.90
CA THR A 561 20.53 28.24 17.66
C THR A 561 20.73 27.70 16.25
N ASN A 562 21.99 27.76 15.79
CA ASN A 562 22.39 27.40 14.44
C ASN A 562 23.73 26.64 14.43
N PHE A 563 23.97 25.81 13.40
CA PHE A 563 25.23 25.09 13.21
C PHE A 563 25.99 25.58 11.98
N GLY A 564 27.33 25.57 12.03
CA GLY A 564 28.18 25.67 10.82
C GLY A 564 28.08 26.97 10.00
N GLY A 565 27.62 28.08 10.58
CA GLY A 565 27.48 29.36 9.85
C GLY A 565 26.15 29.55 9.09
N SER A 566 25.18 28.63 9.26
CA SER A 566 23.80 28.82 8.78
C SER A 566 23.11 30.01 9.46
N ALA A 567 22.08 30.60 8.84
CA ALA A 567 21.33 31.68 9.50
C ALA A 567 20.42 31.11 10.61
N PRO A 568 20.15 31.84 11.70
CA PRO A 568 19.11 31.43 12.64
C PRO A 568 17.73 31.43 11.97
N ILE A 569 16.78 30.63 12.48
CA ILE A 569 15.38 30.68 12.04
C ILE A 569 14.82 32.07 12.34
N PHE A 570 14.33 32.78 11.32
CA PHE A 570 13.70 34.08 11.52
C PHE A 570 12.38 33.91 12.26
N THR A 571 12.16 34.74 13.27
CA THR A 571 10.92 34.69 14.06
C THR A 571 10.21 36.03 14.00
N GLN A 572 8.87 35.99 13.98
CA GLN A 572 8.03 37.18 14.00
C GLN A 572 7.00 37.08 15.12
N LEU A 573 7.01 38.10 15.97
CA LEU A 573 5.97 38.30 16.97
C LEU A 573 4.74 38.94 16.31
N ILE A 574 3.57 38.34 16.50
CA ILE A 574 2.28 38.91 16.06
C ILE A 574 1.53 39.49 17.28
N ASN A 575 1.21 40.78 17.23
CA ASN A 575 0.58 41.55 18.32
C ASN A 575 -0.53 42.46 17.72
N PRO A 576 -1.70 42.67 18.37
CA PRO A 576 -2.19 42.16 19.66
C PRO A 576 -2.68 40.71 19.58
N ALA A 577 -2.44 39.91 20.62
CA ALA A 577 -2.92 38.53 20.67
C ALA A 577 -4.46 38.49 20.72
N PRO A 578 -5.18 37.98 19.71
CA PRO A 578 -6.54 37.51 19.94
C PRO A 578 -6.48 36.41 21.01
N SER A 579 -7.49 36.38 21.89
CA SER A 579 -7.65 35.42 23.00
C SER A 579 -7.82 33.95 22.58
N TYR A 580 -7.41 33.61 21.36
CA TYR A 580 -7.58 32.31 20.77
C TYR A 580 -6.37 31.42 21.14
N ASN A 581 -6.53 30.63 22.19
CA ASN A 581 -5.72 29.41 22.32
C ASN A 581 -6.07 28.52 21.14
N CYS A 582 -5.07 28.00 20.43
CA CYS A 582 -5.26 26.87 19.51
C CYS A 582 -6.18 25.85 20.20
N SER A 583 -7.42 25.72 19.72
CA SER A 583 -8.33 24.70 20.22
C SER A 583 -8.00 23.41 19.50
N CYS A 584 -7.09 22.63 20.07
CA CYS A 584 -7.00 21.21 19.77
C CYS A 584 -8.24 20.56 20.38
N ASN A 585 -9.39 20.75 19.74
CA ASN A 585 -10.57 19.98 20.09
C ASN A 585 -10.19 18.54 19.82
N TYR A 586 -9.98 17.75 20.87
CA TYR A 586 -10.07 16.30 20.75
C TYR A 586 -11.37 16.05 19.97
N ARG A 587 -11.27 15.54 18.74
CA ARG A 587 -12.42 14.88 18.10
C ARG A 587 -12.71 13.65 18.96
N THR A 588 -13.44 13.89 20.03
CA THR A 588 -14.00 12.91 20.95
C THR A 588 -15.18 12.31 20.22
N ASN A 589 -14.99 11.12 19.63
CA ASN A 589 -16.00 10.10 19.31
C ASN A 589 -17.41 10.45 18.75
N GLU A 590 -17.75 11.67 18.34
CA GLU A 590 -19.07 11.99 17.82
C GLU A 590 -18.97 12.84 16.56
N GLU A 591 -18.99 12.12 15.45
CA GLU A 591 -19.68 12.38 14.18
C GLU A 591 -18.87 11.63 13.11
N GLU A 592 -19.28 10.39 12.88
CA GLU A 592 -19.25 9.79 11.55
C GLU A 592 -20.04 10.71 10.60
N GLU A 593 -19.50 11.88 10.25
CA GLU A 593 -19.63 12.26 8.85
C GLU A 593 -18.74 11.25 8.13
N GLU A 594 -19.38 10.19 7.65
CA GLU A 594 -19.16 9.84 6.25
C GLU A 594 -19.11 11.17 5.51
N ASP A 595 -17.90 11.69 5.30
CA ASP A 595 -17.66 12.58 4.19
C ASP A 595 -17.80 11.67 2.95
N SER A 596 -19.05 11.28 2.69
CA SER A 596 -19.61 11.02 1.38
C SER A 596 -19.68 12.34 0.60
N LEU A 597 -18.75 13.26 0.82
CA LEU A 597 -18.21 14.03 -0.28
C LEU A 597 -17.63 12.99 -1.24
N GLN A 598 -18.42 12.64 -2.25
CA GLN A 598 -17.88 12.70 -3.60
C GLN A 598 -17.12 14.02 -3.68
N VAL A 599 -15.84 13.98 -3.31
CA VAL A 599 -14.95 15.10 -3.46
C VAL A 599 -14.86 15.25 -4.96
N ASP A 600 -15.62 16.20 -5.47
CA ASP A 600 -15.57 16.65 -6.84
C ASP A 600 -14.08 16.88 -7.15
N LEU A 601 -13.52 16.07 -8.05
CA LEU A 601 -12.09 16.05 -8.40
C LEU A 601 -11.57 17.48 -8.67
N ASP A 602 -12.46 18.35 -9.14
CA ASP A 602 -12.23 19.76 -9.43
C ASP A 602 -11.97 20.64 -8.19
N SER A 603 -12.56 20.37 -7.02
CA SER A 603 -12.45 21.30 -5.87
C SER A 603 -11.11 21.21 -5.13
N VAL A 604 -10.57 20.00 -4.99
CA VAL A 604 -9.26 19.77 -4.34
C VAL A 604 -8.11 20.13 -5.28
N ALA A 605 -8.29 19.88 -6.57
CA ALA A 605 -7.35 20.36 -7.59
C ALA A 605 -7.33 21.90 -7.60
N VAL A 606 -8.49 22.58 -7.60
CA VAL A 606 -8.59 24.04 -7.53
C VAL A 606 -7.98 24.64 -6.25
N GLU A 607 -8.17 24.01 -5.10
CA GLU A 607 -7.56 24.47 -3.84
C GLU A 607 -6.03 24.32 -3.89
N PHE A 608 -5.52 23.18 -4.39
CA PHE A 608 -4.09 22.92 -4.58
C PHE A 608 -3.47 23.84 -5.65
N TYR A 609 -4.17 24.08 -6.76
CA TYR A 609 -3.79 25.03 -7.83
C TYR A 609 -3.75 26.46 -7.31
N SER A 610 -4.70 26.86 -6.47
CA SER A 610 -4.73 28.19 -5.88
C SER A 610 -3.55 28.40 -4.93
N ILE A 611 -3.19 27.40 -4.13
CA ILE A 611 -2.05 27.43 -3.20
C ILE A 611 -0.71 27.44 -3.96
N LEU A 612 -0.57 26.63 -5.02
CA LEU A 612 0.63 26.60 -5.87
C LEU A 612 0.81 27.88 -6.70
N ALA A 613 -0.25 28.38 -7.34
CA ALA A 613 -0.20 29.61 -8.14
C ALA A 613 0.08 30.84 -7.25
N ASP A 614 -0.50 30.86 -6.06
CA ASP A 614 -0.27 31.88 -5.05
C ASP A 614 1.17 31.84 -4.53
N TRP A 615 1.75 30.67 -4.29
CA TRP A 615 3.16 30.54 -3.89
C TRP A 615 4.14 30.93 -5.00
N VAL A 616 3.93 30.49 -6.24
CA VAL A 616 4.75 30.89 -7.42
C VAL A 616 4.73 32.41 -7.61
N SER A 617 3.61 33.06 -7.30
CA SER A 617 3.49 34.53 -7.40
C SER A 617 4.22 35.30 -6.28
N ARG A 618 4.58 34.62 -5.17
CA ARG A 618 5.20 35.20 -3.96
C ARG A 618 6.70 34.91 -3.85
N ILE A 619 7.29 34.17 -4.78
CA ILE A 619 8.74 33.94 -4.82
C ILE A 619 9.43 35.27 -5.17
N ASP A 620 9.88 36.00 -4.15
CA ASP A 620 10.80 37.12 -4.32
C ASP A 620 12.21 36.58 -4.55
N THR A 621 12.62 36.51 -5.81
CA THR A 621 13.95 36.01 -6.20
C THR A 621 15.11 36.93 -5.80
N SER A 622 14.83 38.11 -5.23
CA SER A 622 15.87 39.05 -4.80
C SER A 622 16.51 38.71 -3.45
N ALA A 623 15.93 37.77 -2.68
CA ALA A 623 16.41 37.37 -1.35
C ALA A 623 17.32 36.13 -1.31
N TYR A 624 17.62 35.50 -2.45
CA TYR A 624 18.52 34.34 -2.51
C TYR A 624 19.99 34.77 -2.36
N SER A 625 20.60 34.55 -1.19
CA SER A 625 22.04 34.69 -1.00
C SER A 625 22.69 33.31 -0.82
N ILE A 626 23.55 32.92 -1.77
CA ILE A 626 24.36 31.68 -1.92
C ILE A 626 23.75 30.65 -2.92
N ASP A 627 24.46 30.08 -3.91
CA ASP A 627 25.26 30.66 -5.01
C ASP A 627 25.37 29.70 -6.22
N SER A 628 24.47 28.72 -6.43
CA SER A 628 24.49 27.91 -7.66
C SER A 628 23.14 27.88 -8.39
N ILE A 629 23.19 28.13 -9.70
CA ILE A 629 22.06 28.00 -10.64
C ILE A 629 21.47 26.58 -10.60
N HIS A 630 22.27 25.57 -10.24
CA HIS A 630 21.88 24.17 -10.15
C HIS A 630 20.73 23.90 -9.17
N GLN A 631 20.86 24.38 -7.93
CA GLN A 631 19.84 24.15 -6.90
C GLN A 631 18.50 24.76 -7.34
N LYS A 632 18.56 25.97 -7.92
CA LYS A 632 17.40 26.69 -8.45
C LYS A 632 16.71 25.91 -9.59
N ILE A 633 17.48 25.28 -10.49
CA ILE A 633 16.96 24.43 -11.58
C ILE A 633 16.29 23.18 -11.06
N SER A 634 16.91 22.50 -10.09
CA SER A 634 16.36 21.30 -9.47
C SER A 634 15.03 21.59 -8.77
N ASP A 635 14.93 22.73 -8.09
CA ASP A 635 13.72 23.14 -7.35
C ASP A 635 12.57 23.50 -8.29
N TYR A 636 12.83 24.25 -9.37
CA TYR A 636 11.80 24.60 -10.36
C TYR A 636 11.38 23.39 -11.22
N HIS A 637 12.32 22.49 -11.56
CA HIS A 637 12.04 21.22 -12.24
C HIS A 637 11.07 20.38 -11.43
N PHE A 638 11.39 20.12 -10.17
CA PHE A 638 10.54 19.36 -9.25
C PHE A 638 9.13 19.97 -9.10
N CYS A 639 9.02 21.31 -9.00
CA CYS A 639 7.73 22.01 -8.93
C CYS A 639 6.87 21.88 -10.21
N ARG A 640 7.49 21.99 -11.39
CA ARG A 640 6.79 21.87 -12.68
C ARG A 640 6.38 20.43 -12.98
N THR A 641 7.20 19.46 -12.59
CA THR A 641 6.86 18.04 -12.74
C THR A 641 5.67 17.65 -11.85
N LEU A 642 5.60 18.15 -10.62
CA LEU A 642 4.45 17.98 -9.73
C LEU A 642 3.14 18.59 -10.28
N ASN A 643 3.23 19.69 -11.04
CA ASN A 643 2.06 20.34 -11.64
C ASN A 643 1.41 19.53 -12.77
N ASP A 644 2.18 18.72 -13.51
CA ASP A 644 1.70 18.03 -14.71
C ASP A 644 1.44 16.52 -14.53
N THR A 645 2.10 15.83 -13.58
CA THR A 645 1.72 14.44 -13.22
C THR A 645 0.28 14.37 -12.69
N ILE A 646 -0.23 15.48 -12.16
CA ILE A 646 -1.63 15.66 -11.73
C ILE A 646 -2.55 15.98 -12.93
N MET A 647 -2.05 16.60 -14.00
CA MET A 647 -2.82 16.96 -15.21
C MET A 647 -3.03 15.78 -16.19
N PHE A 648 -2.17 14.76 -16.18
CA PHE A 648 -2.15 13.71 -17.21
C PHE A 648 -2.17 12.27 -16.67
N GLN A 649 -3.14 11.96 -15.80
CA GLN A 649 -3.47 10.57 -15.42
C GLN A 649 -3.89 9.67 -16.60
N ASN A 650 -4.01 10.20 -17.83
CA ASN A 650 -4.39 9.44 -19.03
C ASN A 650 -3.28 9.32 -20.11
N ALA A 651 -2.04 9.76 -19.86
CA ALA A 651 -0.94 9.62 -20.82
C ALA A 651 0.03 8.44 -20.52
N ASP A 652 -0.16 7.74 -19.40
CA ASP A 652 0.82 6.80 -18.87
C ASP A 652 0.80 5.39 -19.53
N SER A 653 -0.09 5.13 -20.49
CA SER A 653 -0.15 3.80 -21.11
C SER A 653 1.00 3.50 -22.08
N LEU A 654 1.69 4.51 -22.62
CA LEU A 654 2.79 4.35 -23.58
C LEU A 654 4.19 4.35 -22.93
N ILE A 655 4.37 5.13 -21.86
CA ILE A 655 5.63 5.20 -21.10
C ILE A 655 5.73 3.97 -20.19
N GLN A 656 4.65 3.62 -19.50
CA GLN A 656 4.61 2.44 -18.63
C GLN A 656 4.71 1.13 -19.43
N ALA A 657 4.13 1.05 -20.64
CA ALA A 657 4.32 -0.10 -21.54
C ALA A 657 5.78 -0.29 -21.96
N LYS A 658 6.56 0.79 -22.10
CA LYS A 658 7.98 0.74 -22.47
C LYS A 658 8.91 0.44 -21.27
N TYR A 659 8.56 0.94 -20.08
CA TYR A 659 9.24 0.60 -18.83
C TYR A 659 8.97 -0.84 -18.37
N LEU A 660 7.78 -1.38 -18.65
CA LEU A 660 7.41 -2.77 -18.38
C LEU A 660 7.98 -3.75 -19.42
N SER A 661 8.28 -3.30 -20.65
CA SER A 661 9.00 -4.10 -21.65
C SER A 661 10.52 -4.00 -21.46
N PHE A 662 11.04 -4.67 -20.42
CA PHE A 662 12.46 -4.71 -20.09
C PHE A 662 13.29 -5.46 -21.14
N SER A 663 13.87 -4.77 -22.15
CA SER A 663 14.98 -5.31 -22.97
C SER A 663 15.74 -4.27 -23.82
N GLY A 664 16.11 -3.10 -23.29
CA GLY A 664 16.93 -2.11 -24.02
C GLY A 664 18.16 -1.63 -23.23
N SER A 665 19.37 -1.73 -23.81
CA SER A 665 20.63 -1.28 -23.18
C SER A 665 20.66 0.22 -22.86
N ASN A 666 19.95 1.04 -23.65
CA ASN A 666 20.01 2.49 -23.57
C ASN A 666 19.35 3.06 -22.30
N VAL A 667 18.19 2.53 -21.87
CA VAL A 667 17.47 3.05 -20.68
C VAL A 667 18.28 2.84 -19.40
N PHE A 668 18.92 1.67 -19.26
CA PHE A 668 19.81 1.40 -18.14
C PHE A 668 21.03 2.33 -18.14
N GLN A 669 21.64 2.54 -19.32
CA GLN A 669 22.79 3.44 -19.47
C GLN A 669 22.44 4.92 -19.22
N LEU A 670 21.28 5.40 -19.67
CA LEU A 670 20.78 6.75 -19.38
C LEU A 670 20.50 6.94 -17.88
N SER A 671 19.87 5.95 -17.24
CA SER A 671 19.58 5.99 -15.80
C SER A 671 20.86 5.96 -14.95
N LEU A 672 21.83 5.13 -15.35
CA LEU A 672 23.14 5.07 -14.71
C LEU A 672 23.89 6.40 -14.88
N ALA A 673 23.89 6.98 -16.08
CA ALA A 673 24.50 8.29 -16.33
C ALA A 673 23.86 9.41 -15.47
N SER A 674 22.54 9.44 -15.35
CA SER A 674 21.81 10.39 -14.49
C SER A 674 22.19 10.22 -13.01
N ALA A 675 22.17 8.99 -12.50
CA ALA A 675 22.51 8.70 -11.11
C ALA A 675 23.97 9.07 -10.76
N MET A 676 24.89 8.89 -11.72
CA MET A 676 26.29 9.31 -11.58
C MET A 676 26.43 10.82 -11.53
N GLN A 677 25.66 11.57 -12.35
CA GLN A 677 25.63 13.02 -12.27
C GLN A 677 25.07 13.50 -10.92
N ASP A 678 23.95 12.94 -10.46
CA ASP A 678 23.36 13.33 -9.16
C ASP A 678 24.29 12.99 -7.98
N TYR A 679 25.04 11.89 -8.06
CA TYR A 679 26.04 11.55 -7.05
C TYR A 679 27.25 12.49 -7.10
N ALA A 680 27.70 12.87 -8.31
CA ALA A 680 28.81 13.82 -8.49
C ALA A 680 28.50 15.20 -7.89
N LEU A 681 27.22 15.59 -7.93
CA LEU A 681 26.72 16.89 -7.47
C LEU A 681 26.45 16.95 -5.97
N ARG A 682 26.27 15.80 -5.30
CA ARG A 682 26.04 15.72 -3.84
C ARG A 682 27.32 15.76 -2.99
N GLN A 683 28.48 15.79 -3.61
CA GLN A 683 29.76 15.87 -2.92
C GLN A 683 30.09 17.32 -2.53
N ALA A 684 30.79 17.51 -1.40
CA ALA A 684 31.23 18.83 -0.92
C ALA A 684 32.12 19.58 -1.95
N VAL A 685 32.75 18.84 -2.86
CA VAL A 685 33.39 19.32 -4.09
C VAL A 685 32.89 18.45 -5.22
N ILE A 686 32.37 19.05 -6.30
CA ILE A 686 31.84 18.31 -7.47
C ILE A 686 32.86 17.28 -7.95
N ASP A 687 32.43 16.01 -8.04
CA ASP A 687 33.27 14.92 -8.51
C ASP A 687 33.32 14.88 -10.05
N SER A 688 34.30 15.58 -10.61
CA SER A 688 34.53 15.61 -12.06
C SER A 688 34.74 14.22 -12.68
N SER A 689 35.24 13.23 -11.91
CA SER A 689 35.51 11.89 -12.44
C SER A 689 34.23 11.15 -12.80
N LEU A 690 33.19 11.30 -11.96
CA LEU A 690 31.86 10.74 -12.21
C LEU A 690 31.14 11.45 -13.35
N LEU A 691 31.34 12.77 -13.50
CA LEU A 691 30.82 13.51 -14.66
C LEU A 691 31.46 13.04 -15.96
N TYR A 692 32.78 12.85 -16.01
CA TYR A 692 33.47 12.28 -17.19
C TYR A 692 33.01 10.85 -17.50
N ASN A 693 32.81 10.02 -16.47
CA ASN A 693 32.27 8.66 -16.66
C ASN A 693 30.83 8.70 -17.20
N SER A 694 30.00 9.63 -16.72
CA SER A 694 28.65 9.83 -17.26
C SER A 694 28.68 10.21 -18.75
N LEU A 695 29.58 11.12 -19.16
CA LEU A 695 29.76 11.49 -20.57
C LEU A 695 30.26 10.31 -21.42
N SER A 696 31.16 9.48 -20.87
CA SER A 696 31.62 8.26 -21.54
C SER A 696 30.45 7.30 -21.82
N ILE A 697 29.56 7.10 -20.84
CA ILE A 697 28.36 6.27 -21.01
C ILE A 697 27.44 6.89 -22.07
N LEU A 698 27.13 8.19 -21.96
CA LEU A 698 26.26 8.90 -22.91
C LEU A 698 26.80 8.85 -24.34
N SER A 699 28.11 8.98 -24.53
CA SER A 699 28.76 8.92 -25.84
C SER A 699 28.68 7.54 -26.51
N ALA A 700 28.52 6.47 -25.73
CA ALA A 700 28.40 5.10 -26.21
C ALA A 700 26.96 4.72 -26.62
N ILE A 701 25.97 5.57 -26.29
CA ILE A 701 24.56 5.32 -26.58
C ILE A 701 24.26 5.69 -28.04
N THR A 702 23.76 4.72 -28.80
CA THR A 702 23.14 4.95 -30.11
C THR A 702 21.65 5.18 -29.89
N GLU A 703 21.15 6.38 -30.17
CA GLU A 703 19.76 6.77 -29.91
C GLU A 703 18.79 5.95 -30.76
N SER A 704 17.80 5.33 -30.12
CA SER A 704 16.80 4.50 -30.81
C SER A 704 15.49 5.25 -31.10
N ASP A 705 15.23 6.35 -30.38
CA ASP A 705 14.05 7.19 -30.54
C ASP A 705 14.22 8.60 -29.94
N SER A 706 13.13 9.38 -29.98
CA SER A 706 13.07 10.75 -29.48
C SER A 706 13.24 10.89 -27.96
N ILE A 707 12.99 9.83 -27.18
CA ILE A 707 13.17 9.85 -25.72
C ILE A 707 14.66 9.68 -25.39
N ASP A 708 15.32 8.71 -26.05
CA ASP A 708 16.77 8.49 -25.93
C ASP A 708 17.53 9.76 -26.33
N MET A 709 17.14 10.36 -27.47
CA MET A 709 17.73 11.59 -27.99
C MET A 709 17.60 12.75 -27.01
N ALA A 710 16.38 13.08 -26.56
CA ALA A 710 16.15 14.22 -25.68
C ALA A 710 16.82 14.05 -24.31
N THR A 711 16.81 12.84 -23.76
CA THR A 711 17.41 12.54 -22.44
C THR A 711 18.92 12.55 -22.51
N LYS A 712 19.51 11.96 -23.57
CA LYS A 712 20.95 11.98 -23.79
C LYS A 712 21.47 13.40 -24.03
N SER A 713 20.81 14.20 -24.86
CA SER A 713 21.16 15.60 -25.10
C SER A 713 21.12 16.40 -23.80
N LEU A 714 20.03 16.32 -23.04
CA LEU A 714 19.91 17.04 -21.77
C LEU A 714 21.01 16.66 -20.76
N LEU A 715 21.25 15.36 -20.55
CA LEU A 715 22.28 14.89 -19.61
C LEU A 715 23.69 15.27 -20.08
N THR A 716 23.93 15.33 -21.39
CA THR A 716 25.22 15.76 -21.97
C THR A 716 25.44 17.25 -21.74
N LEU A 717 24.43 18.08 -22.01
CA LEU A 717 24.44 19.52 -21.74
C LEU A 717 24.70 19.82 -20.25
N LYS A 718 24.03 19.07 -19.37
CA LYS A 718 24.16 19.18 -17.91
C LYS A 718 25.58 18.84 -17.44
N ALA A 719 26.13 17.70 -17.85
CA ALA A 719 27.51 17.32 -17.49
C ALA A 719 28.55 18.32 -18.03
N ASN A 720 28.41 18.76 -19.27
CA ASN A 720 29.32 19.74 -19.88
C ASN A 720 29.28 21.09 -19.16
N MET A 721 28.09 21.55 -18.77
CA MET A 721 27.95 22.77 -17.97
C MET A 721 28.67 22.65 -16.62
N TYR A 722 28.54 21.53 -15.91
CA TYR A 722 29.25 21.32 -14.64
C TYR A 722 30.77 21.22 -14.79
N LEU A 723 31.24 20.54 -15.83
CA LEU A 723 32.67 20.35 -16.08
C LEU A 723 33.38 21.65 -16.47
N ARG A 724 32.68 22.62 -17.08
CA ARG A 724 33.30 23.88 -17.49
C ARG A 724 33.69 24.77 -16.33
N ASN A 725 32.85 24.93 -15.30
CA ASN A 725 33.10 25.91 -14.22
C ASN A 725 32.42 25.57 -12.89
N ARG A 726 32.29 24.29 -12.52
CA ARG A 726 31.65 23.87 -11.24
C ARG A 726 30.20 24.38 -11.04
N GLY A 727 29.51 24.77 -12.12
CA GLY A 727 28.15 25.33 -12.08
C GLY A 727 28.04 26.87 -12.04
N ASP A 728 29.16 27.62 -12.11
CA ASP A 728 29.16 29.08 -11.94
C ASP A 728 28.95 29.91 -13.22
N THR A 729 29.06 29.32 -14.41
CA THR A 729 28.72 30.00 -15.68
C THR A 729 27.50 29.38 -16.32
N ALA A 730 26.55 30.24 -16.73
CA ALA A 730 25.35 29.87 -17.47
C ALA A 730 25.68 29.07 -18.76
N TYR A 731 24.70 28.29 -19.23
CA TYR A 731 24.75 27.59 -20.52
C TYR A 731 25.19 28.55 -21.64
N THR A 732 25.91 28.02 -22.63
CA THR A 732 26.27 28.80 -23.83
C THR A 732 25.05 28.98 -24.73
N GLU A 733 25.07 29.97 -25.63
CA GLU A 733 23.94 30.21 -26.54
C GLU A 733 23.59 28.97 -27.40
N ALA A 734 24.61 28.20 -27.83
CA ALA A 734 24.39 26.95 -28.56
C ALA A 734 23.68 25.88 -27.71
N GLU A 735 23.97 25.83 -26.42
CA GLU A 735 23.32 24.91 -25.48
C GLU A 735 21.92 25.37 -25.10
N PHE A 736 21.68 26.69 -25.03
CA PHE A 736 20.34 27.23 -24.90
C PHE A 736 19.48 26.87 -26.11
N GLU A 737 19.99 26.99 -27.34
CA GLU A 737 19.26 26.54 -28.54
C GLU A 737 18.90 25.04 -28.47
N GLU A 738 19.80 24.19 -27.99
CA GLU A 738 19.52 22.76 -27.80
C GLU A 738 18.47 22.52 -26.70
N LEU A 739 18.51 23.29 -25.60
CA LEU A 739 17.48 23.26 -24.57
C LEU A 739 16.13 23.76 -25.10
N ARG A 740 16.09 24.81 -25.94
CA ARG A 740 14.87 25.31 -26.59
C ARG A 740 14.27 24.23 -27.48
N ALA A 741 15.11 23.51 -28.22
CA ALA A 741 14.68 22.38 -29.06
C ALA A 741 14.08 21.23 -28.25
N ILE A 742 14.57 20.96 -27.03
CA ILE A 742 13.98 19.98 -26.10
C ILE A 742 12.69 20.54 -25.47
N ALA A 743 12.67 21.81 -25.10
CA ALA A 743 11.57 22.46 -24.38
C ALA A 743 10.26 22.58 -25.19
N VAL A 744 10.33 22.57 -26.53
CA VAL A 744 9.16 22.55 -27.41
C VAL A 744 8.58 21.15 -27.65
N LEU A 745 9.31 20.09 -27.28
CA LEU A 745 8.83 18.71 -27.45
C LEU A 745 7.67 18.42 -26.51
N CYS A 746 6.83 17.45 -26.90
CA CYS A 746 5.66 17.07 -26.11
C CYS A 746 6.07 16.42 -24.77
N PRO A 747 5.81 17.04 -23.61
CA PRO A 747 6.19 16.46 -22.33
C PRO A 747 5.46 15.15 -22.02
N ALA A 748 4.21 14.99 -22.46
CA ALA A 748 3.46 13.73 -22.31
C ALA A 748 4.08 12.53 -23.08
N ARG A 749 4.99 12.79 -24.04
CA ARG A 749 5.68 11.76 -24.83
C ARG A 749 7.14 11.60 -24.44
N ILE A 750 7.81 12.68 -24.04
CA ILE A 750 9.26 12.74 -23.82
C ILE A 750 9.61 12.74 -22.32
N GLY A 751 8.68 13.12 -21.44
CA GLY A 751 8.83 13.03 -19.99
C GLY A 751 9.73 14.10 -19.37
N PHE A 752 10.44 13.72 -18.31
CA PHE A 752 11.19 14.62 -17.42
C PHE A 752 12.19 15.56 -18.12
N SER A 753 12.73 15.13 -19.28
CA SER A 753 13.74 15.89 -20.02
C SER A 753 13.20 17.22 -20.58
N VAL A 754 11.93 17.28 -20.98
CA VAL A 754 11.28 18.51 -21.45
C VAL A 754 11.12 19.51 -20.31
N TYR A 755 10.71 19.02 -19.14
CA TYR A 755 10.51 19.87 -17.97
C TYR A 755 11.81 20.46 -17.45
N GLU A 756 12.89 19.69 -17.46
CA GLU A 756 14.19 20.18 -16.99
C GLU A 756 14.74 21.24 -17.94
N ALA A 757 14.57 21.04 -19.26
CA ALA A 757 14.95 22.06 -20.24
C ALA A 757 14.17 23.36 -20.06
N ARG A 758 12.85 23.28 -19.84
CA ARG A 758 12.00 24.45 -19.56
C ARG A 758 12.37 25.13 -18.24
N ALA A 759 12.78 24.37 -17.23
CA ALA A 759 13.25 24.90 -15.96
C ALA A 759 14.51 25.74 -16.13
N ILE A 760 15.47 25.21 -16.88
CA ILE A 760 16.73 25.88 -17.19
C ILE A 760 16.46 27.19 -17.96
N LEU A 761 15.66 27.13 -19.01
CA LEU A 761 15.34 28.30 -19.84
C LEU A 761 14.59 29.38 -19.07
N TRP A 762 13.64 29.00 -18.21
CA TRP A 762 12.94 29.97 -17.38
C TRP A 762 13.85 30.61 -16.32
N LEU A 763 14.75 29.84 -15.71
CA LEU A 763 15.64 30.39 -14.67
C LEU A 763 16.70 31.31 -15.26
N CYS A 764 17.33 30.87 -16.34
CA CYS A 764 18.44 31.58 -16.96
C CYS A 764 17.96 32.73 -17.86
N LEU A 765 16.85 32.56 -18.58
CA LEU A 765 16.39 33.47 -19.64
C LEU A 765 14.97 34.01 -19.43
N LYS A 766 14.24 33.53 -18.41
CA LYS A 766 12.82 33.87 -18.16
C LYS A 766 11.88 33.49 -19.31
N GLU A 767 12.30 32.54 -20.13
CA GLU A 767 11.50 32.03 -21.25
C GLU A 767 10.46 31.02 -20.76
N VAL A 768 9.25 31.10 -21.30
CA VAL A 768 8.13 30.22 -20.97
C VAL A 768 7.74 29.45 -22.22
N TYR A 769 7.62 28.15 -22.07
CA TYR A 769 7.28 27.22 -23.14
C TYR A 769 6.01 26.44 -22.77
N GLY A 770 5.23 26.12 -23.81
CA GLY A 770 4.11 25.18 -23.79
C GLY A 770 4.06 24.47 -25.13
N SER A 771 3.55 23.24 -25.14
CA SER A 771 3.46 22.37 -26.31
C SER A 771 2.02 21.97 -26.57
N ASP A 772 1.65 21.79 -27.83
CA ASP A 772 0.26 21.52 -28.26
C ASP A 772 -0.38 20.32 -27.55
N CYS A 773 0.40 19.30 -27.19
CA CYS A 773 -0.12 18.12 -26.49
C CYS A 773 -0.54 18.39 -25.03
N GLU A 774 -0.14 19.52 -24.45
CA GLU A 774 -0.60 19.98 -23.13
C GLU A 774 -2.02 20.60 -23.21
N PHE A 775 -2.53 20.87 -24.41
CA PHE A 775 -3.84 21.48 -24.67
C PHE A 775 -4.89 20.51 -25.22
N PHE A 776 -4.51 19.26 -25.50
CA PHE A 776 -5.41 18.20 -25.96
C PHE A 776 -5.32 16.97 -25.06
N SER A 777 -6.05 16.99 -23.95
CA SER A 777 -6.40 15.73 -23.27
C SER A 777 -7.38 14.93 -24.15
N PRO A 778 -7.22 13.61 -24.32
CA PRO A 778 -8.20 12.76 -24.99
C PRO A 778 -9.42 12.56 -24.07
N ILE A 779 -10.18 13.63 -23.86
CA ILE A 779 -11.56 13.52 -23.39
C ILE A 779 -12.38 13.09 -24.62
N GLN A 780 -12.50 11.78 -24.84
CA GLN A 780 -13.62 11.30 -25.62
C GLN A 780 -14.90 11.60 -24.85
N SER A 781 -15.59 12.68 -25.22
CA SER A 781 -16.92 12.50 -25.77
C SER A 781 -17.33 13.75 -26.55
N LYS A 782 -18.09 13.56 -27.63
CA LYS A 782 -18.69 14.66 -28.40
C LYS A 782 -19.39 15.64 -27.46
N SER A 783 -18.86 16.83 -27.28
CA SER A 783 -19.50 18.13 -27.58
C SER A 783 -18.74 19.27 -26.89
N THR A 784 -18.27 20.19 -27.72
CA THR A 784 -17.93 21.60 -27.50
C THR A 784 -18.28 22.25 -26.15
N GLU A 785 -17.34 23.13 -25.73
CA GLU A 785 -17.47 24.23 -24.77
C GLU A 785 -17.40 23.88 -23.28
N GLN A 786 -16.18 23.67 -22.79
CA GLN A 786 -15.81 24.14 -21.45
C GLN A 786 -14.28 24.30 -21.37
N SER A 787 -13.81 25.49 -21.72
CA SER A 787 -12.41 25.89 -21.57
C SER A 787 -12.13 26.30 -20.13
N LEU A 788 -10.93 25.96 -19.61
CA LEU A 788 -10.36 26.26 -18.29
C LEU A 788 -10.63 27.68 -17.70
N LEU A 789 -11.02 28.65 -18.51
CA LEU A 789 -11.50 29.97 -18.08
C LEU A 789 -12.83 29.93 -17.30
N GLU A 790 -13.72 28.96 -17.54
CA GLU A 790 -14.96 28.80 -16.74
C GLU A 790 -14.68 28.28 -15.32
N ILE A 791 -13.61 27.51 -15.14
CA ILE A 791 -13.20 26.96 -13.83
C ILE A 791 -12.55 28.06 -12.98
N ILE A 792 -11.73 28.92 -13.59
CA ILE A 792 -11.06 30.05 -12.90
C ILE A 792 -12.06 31.16 -12.50
N ASN A 793 -13.19 31.30 -13.22
CA ASN A 793 -14.16 32.38 -12.97
C ASN A 793 -15.25 32.04 -11.92
N LYS A 794 -15.32 30.82 -11.37
CA LYS A 794 -16.20 30.53 -10.23
C LYS A 794 -15.59 31.04 -8.92
N LYS A 795 -15.86 32.30 -8.58
CA LYS A 795 -15.76 32.75 -7.18
C LYS A 795 -16.81 32.01 -6.31
N PRO A 796 -16.55 31.85 -4.99
CA PRO A 796 -17.47 31.19 -4.07
C PRO A 796 -18.83 31.91 -4.11
N LYS A 797 -19.91 31.14 -4.24
CA LYS A 797 -21.26 31.67 -4.10
C LYS A 797 -21.44 32.17 -2.66
N ASP A 798 -21.41 33.48 -2.48
CA ASP A 798 -22.13 34.11 -1.39
C ASP A 798 -23.61 33.71 -1.53
N LYS A 799 -24.12 33.04 -0.49
CA LYS A 799 -25.55 32.73 -0.32
C LYS A 799 -26.30 34.05 -0.18
N ASN A 800 -26.73 34.64 -1.30
CA ASN A 800 -27.96 35.41 -1.49
C ASN A 800 -27.83 36.33 -2.71
N THR A 801 -28.47 35.99 -3.83
CA THR A 801 -29.41 36.83 -4.60
C THR A 801 -29.56 36.32 -6.03
N ASN A 802 -30.80 36.01 -6.42
CA ASN A 802 -31.20 35.82 -7.82
C ASN A 802 -30.97 37.12 -8.61
N LYS A 803 -30.26 37.07 -9.75
CA LYS A 803 -30.49 37.98 -10.89
C LYS A 803 -29.80 37.50 -12.19
N ASN A 804 -30.55 37.67 -13.27
CA ASN A 804 -30.30 37.35 -14.68
C ASN A 804 -28.86 37.59 -15.18
N LEU A 805 -28.35 36.67 -16.00
CA LEU A 805 -27.15 36.83 -16.83
C LEU A 805 -27.37 37.93 -17.89
N THR A 806 -26.67 39.05 -17.75
CA THR A 806 -26.54 40.09 -18.78
C THR A 806 -25.13 40.01 -19.35
N PHE A 807 -25.00 39.74 -20.66
CA PHE A 807 -23.74 39.76 -21.39
C PHE A 807 -23.22 41.19 -21.52
N CYS A 808 -21.91 41.38 -21.41
CA CYS A 808 -21.28 42.69 -21.35
C CYS A 808 -21.01 43.26 -22.76
N LEU A 809 -20.78 42.43 -23.79
CA LEU A 809 -20.50 42.84 -25.17
C LEU A 809 -21.66 42.49 -26.13
N TYR A 810 -22.25 43.49 -26.79
CA TYR A 810 -23.38 43.32 -27.73
C TYR A 810 -23.36 44.31 -28.91
N PRO A 811 -23.74 43.92 -30.13
CA PRO A 811 -24.08 42.57 -30.57
C PRO A 811 -22.84 41.72 -30.78
N ASN A 812 -23.00 40.40 -30.60
CA ASN A 812 -21.99 39.41 -30.95
C ASN A 812 -22.71 38.15 -31.49
N PRO A 813 -22.59 37.82 -32.79
CA PRO A 813 -21.69 38.39 -33.79
C PRO A 813 -21.93 39.89 -34.08
N SER A 814 -20.84 40.64 -34.31
CA SER A 814 -20.81 42.07 -34.61
C SER A 814 -20.45 42.32 -36.07
N ASN A 815 -20.90 43.44 -36.63
CA ASN A 815 -20.50 43.94 -37.95
C ASN A 815 -19.37 44.97 -37.88
N GLY A 816 -18.60 44.96 -36.80
CA GLY A 816 -17.57 45.96 -36.49
C GLY A 816 -18.00 46.93 -35.39
N ASN A 817 -19.29 47.20 -35.18
CA ASN A 817 -19.74 48.04 -34.07
C ASN A 817 -20.18 47.22 -32.86
N ILE A 818 -19.58 47.49 -31.70
CA ILE A 818 -19.90 46.81 -30.43
C ILE A 818 -20.26 47.83 -29.34
N THR A 819 -21.17 47.42 -28.47
CA THR A 819 -21.56 48.12 -27.25
C THR A 819 -21.14 47.31 -26.04
N LEU A 820 -20.52 47.96 -25.05
CA LEU A 820 -20.05 47.37 -23.81
C LEU A 820 -21.01 47.75 -22.67
N GLU A 821 -22.12 47.02 -22.54
CA GLU A 821 -23.26 47.36 -21.68
C GLU A 821 -22.93 47.34 -20.18
N CYS A 822 -21.90 46.61 -19.77
CA CYS A 822 -21.50 46.52 -18.37
C CYS A 822 -20.48 47.57 -17.93
N LEU A 823 -20.05 48.46 -18.82
CA LEU A 823 -19.24 49.60 -18.43
C LEU A 823 -20.10 50.64 -17.69
N THR A 824 -19.73 50.90 -16.43
CA THR A 824 -20.05 52.14 -15.71
C THR A 824 -19.08 53.25 -16.13
N ASP A 825 -19.33 54.52 -15.77
CA ASP A 825 -18.59 55.74 -16.21
C ASP A 825 -17.06 55.80 -15.87
N GLN A 826 -16.43 54.67 -15.55
CA GLN A 826 -15.01 54.50 -15.25
C GLN A 826 -14.24 54.04 -16.50
N PRO A 827 -12.96 54.45 -16.66
CA PRO A 827 -12.15 54.07 -17.82
C PRO A 827 -11.77 52.59 -17.81
N ALA A 828 -12.14 51.88 -18.88
CA ALA A 828 -11.78 50.48 -19.10
C ALA A 828 -10.74 50.32 -20.22
N GLN A 829 -10.24 49.11 -20.42
CA GLN A 829 -9.32 48.72 -21.49
C GLN A 829 -9.86 47.46 -22.17
N LEU A 830 -9.96 47.47 -23.50
CA LEU A 830 -10.39 46.32 -24.31
C LEU A 830 -9.21 45.86 -25.15
N ASP A 831 -8.78 44.62 -24.93
CA ASP A 831 -7.75 43.95 -25.70
C ASP A 831 -8.41 42.91 -26.62
N ILE A 832 -8.02 42.88 -27.90
CA ILE A 832 -8.49 41.91 -28.90
C ILE A 832 -7.29 41.09 -29.40
N PHE A 833 -7.48 39.79 -29.47
CA PHE A 833 -6.47 38.79 -29.81
C PHE A 833 -6.94 37.93 -30.99
N ALA A 834 -5.99 37.48 -31.79
CA ALA A 834 -6.20 36.38 -32.72
C ALA A 834 -6.41 35.06 -31.95
N LEU A 835 -6.94 34.04 -32.62
CA LEU A 835 -7.17 32.71 -32.03
C LEU A 835 -5.87 32.01 -31.59
N ASP A 836 -4.73 32.43 -32.13
CA ASP A 836 -3.39 31.96 -31.73
C ASP A 836 -2.84 32.70 -30.48
N GLY A 837 -3.64 33.58 -29.85
CA GLY A 837 -3.29 34.31 -28.63
C GLY A 837 -2.47 35.58 -28.86
N ARG A 838 -2.09 35.88 -30.11
CA ARG A 838 -1.40 37.12 -30.44
C ARG A 838 -2.33 38.32 -30.32
N MET A 839 -1.92 39.31 -29.55
CA MET A 839 -2.67 40.56 -29.38
C MET A 839 -2.67 41.35 -30.69
N LEU A 840 -3.86 41.68 -31.18
CA LEU A 840 -4.05 42.41 -32.42
C LEU A 840 -4.27 43.90 -32.15
N ILE A 841 -5.18 44.21 -31.23
CA ILE A 841 -5.59 45.60 -30.97
C ILE A 841 -5.81 45.80 -29.46
N ARG A 842 -5.48 46.99 -28.97
CA ARG A 842 -5.68 47.42 -27.59
C ARG A 842 -6.31 48.82 -27.56
N PHE A 843 -7.53 48.90 -27.05
CA PHE A 843 -8.21 50.16 -26.78
C PHE A 843 -8.02 50.52 -25.30
N LYS A 844 -7.47 51.71 -25.04
CA LYS A 844 -7.36 52.27 -23.67
C LYS A 844 -8.43 53.34 -23.48
N ASN A 845 -9.07 53.35 -22.31
CA ASN A 845 -10.18 54.25 -21.95
C ASN A 845 -11.40 54.08 -22.85
N VAL A 846 -11.80 52.81 -23.01
CA VAL A 846 -12.91 52.40 -23.86
C VAL A 846 -14.22 53.01 -23.38
N SER A 847 -15.00 53.54 -24.32
CA SER A 847 -16.34 54.06 -24.07
C SER A 847 -17.39 52.95 -24.20
N ARG A 848 -18.67 53.27 -23.94
CA ARG A 848 -19.75 52.27 -24.07
C ARG A 848 -19.94 51.73 -25.48
N SER A 849 -19.40 52.38 -26.51
CA SER A 849 -19.51 51.94 -27.90
C SER A 849 -18.16 52.06 -28.59
N GLU A 850 -17.73 51.01 -29.29
CA GLU A 850 -16.47 51.00 -30.05
C GLU A 850 -16.68 50.44 -31.45
N GLU A 851 -15.89 50.98 -32.37
CA GLU A 851 -15.86 50.57 -33.78
C GLU A 851 -14.57 49.79 -34.06
N LEU A 852 -14.75 48.59 -34.60
CA LEU A 852 -13.74 47.56 -34.87
C LEU A 852 -13.67 47.21 -36.36
N SER A 853 -13.99 48.18 -37.23
CA SER A 853 -14.15 48.03 -38.68
C SER A 853 -12.92 47.47 -39.40
N ASP A 854 -11.73 47.56 -38.80
CA ASP A 854 -10.47 47.09 -39.37
C ASP A 854 -10.23 45.59 -39.17
N LEU A 855 -11.09 44.91 -38.41
CA LEU A 855 -11.03 43.46 -38.20
C LEU A 855 -11.66 42.71 -39.36
N SER A 856 -11.02 41.61 -39.77
CA SER A 856 -11.46 40.72 -40.83
C SER A 856 -12.65 39.86 -40.39
N ASN A 857 -13.39 39.28 -41.33
CA ASN A 857 -14.51 38.38 -41.05
C ASN A 857 -14.05 37.03 -40.46
N VAL A 858 -13.73 37.04 -39.18
CA VAL A 858 -13.24 35.88 -38.43
C VAL A 858 -13.56 36.02 -36.95
N MET A 859 -13.33 34.96 -36.20
CA MET A 859 -13.44 34.94 -34.75
C MET A 859 -12.17 35.46 -34.09
N TYR A 860 -12.35 36.30 -33.08
CA TYR A 860 -11.31 36.84 -32.21
C TYR A 860 -11.60 36.48 -30.76
N LEU A 861 -10.60 36.62 -29.92
CA LEU A 861 -10.76 36.62 -28.46
C LEU A 861 -10.66 38.07 -27.98
N TYR A 862 -11.44 38.44 -26.96
CA TYR A 862 -11.29 39.75 -26.34
C TYR A 862 -11.19 39.65 -24.83
N THR A 863 -10.61 40.67 -24.21
CA THR A 863 -10.56 40.84 -22.76
C THR A 863 -10.82 42.29 -22.41
N LEU A 864 -11.86 42.54 -21.63
CA LEU A 864 -12.19 43.83 -21.07
C LEU A 864 -11.63 43.92 -19.64
N ARG A 865 -10.89 44.98 -19.33
CA ARG A 865 -10.24 45.22 -18.04
C ARG A 865 -10.63 46.58 -17.49
N ASN A 866 -10.75 46.70 -16.17
CA ASN A 866 -10.84 47.96 -15.47
C ASN A 866 -9.84 47.94 -14.30
N GLN A 867 -8.95 48.94 -14.24
CA GLN A 867 -7.88 49.04 -13.23
C GLN A 867 -7.07 47.73 -13.03
N GLY A 868 -6.75 47.04 -14.13
CA GLY A 868 -5.97 45.79 -14.13
C GLY A 868 -6.79 44.52 -13.86
N ARG A 869 -8.04 44.64 -13.40
CA ARG A 869 -8.95 43.50 -13.18
C ARG A 869 -9.77 43.19 -14.43
N ILE A 870 -9.83 41.93 -14.83
CA ILE A 870 -10.66 41.49 -15.97
C ILE A 870 -12.13 41.58 -15.57
N LEU A 871 -12.92 42.32 -16.34
CA LEU A 871 -14.37 42.44 -16.21
C LEU A 871 -15.07 41.33 -16.98
N GLU A 872 -14.64 41.08 -18.21
CA GLU A 872 -15.15 40.01 -19.07
C GLU A 872 -14.06 39.59 -20.06
N SER A 873 -14.06 38.32 -20.45
CA SER A 873 -13.29 37.82 -21.58
C SER A 873 -14.14 36.82 -22.36
N GLY A 874 -14.11 36.88 -23.68
CA GLY A 874 -14.96 36.02 -24.50
C GLY A 874 -14.53 35.96 -25.95
N LYS A 875 -15.36 35.29 -26.76
CA LYS A 875 -15.22 35.26 -28.22
C LYS A 875 -15.89 36.49 -28.80
N LEU A 876 -15.29 37.13 -29.78
CA LEU A 876 -15.89 38.17 -30.60
C LEU A 876 -15.92 37.67 -32.05
N VAL A 877 -17.10 37.59 -32.65
CA VAL A 877 -17.24 37.19 -34.05
C VAL A 877 -17.52 38.44 -34.87
N ILE A 878 -16.63 38.76 -35.82
CA ILE A 878 -16.84 39.86 -36.77
C ILE A 878 -17.37 39.31 -38.09
N ILE A 879 -18.49 39.87 -38.54
CA ILE A 879 -19.14 39.58 -39.82
C ILE A 879 -19.45 40.91 -40.50
N ASN A 880 -18.46 41.50 -41.17
CA ASN A 880 -18.65 42.66 -42.03
C ASN A 880 -19.43 42.20 -43.27
N GLN A 881 -20.58 42.83 -43.53
CA GLN A 881 -21.34 42.64 -44.78
C GLN A 881 -20.78 43.49 -45.90
#